data_AF-F7QH80-F1
#
_entry.id   AF-F7QH80-F1
#
_cell.length_a   1.000
_cell.length_b   1.000
_cell.length_c   1.000
_cell.angle_alpha   90.00
_cell.angle_beta   90.00
_cell.angle_gamma   90.00
#
_symmetry.space_group_name_H-M   'P 1'
#
loop_
_entity.id
_entity.type
_entity.pdbx_description
1 polymer ?
#
loop_
_entity_poly.entity_id
_entity_poly.type
_entity_poly.pdbx_seq_one_letter_code
_entity_poly.pdbx_strand_id
1 'polypeptide(L)'
;MSESVLDRQLRLSINPKLINKNDADDASLSLFANGWVNFAATPIELAEFINEGMAFSCELAGTRKASNFVASDFLAVDIDGTRTIEDALSDPFVQDHLTILYTTPNHTSDKHRFRMVFALPRTIEAASEMKAGLRSIAFRLGGDLRATDAARIFYGSTGSNPQVFDRCLSNEILDELIAQGLNADQRDSGSTGRTATTSKLPISPDKMIQLAGGDYRRFDELPKGATIHCPFHYDLNASAFVVESKQGILGIHCSACAQTFWPPNSRRDDDFSDFDRRVEEAERYYKDMQDLGPFMRALIPAGVQYHEGLARSNIYRYESEYLKFPTPFPKGLVFIKSPKGTGKTELLKHELQDDKKSTLLIGHRTALIRQSCERLGLQCYLDFTGALQEKRLGVCVDSLHRLKWLDHITPYQMQQKENLFERIIIDESEQVLSHFLSDTIDATTRHDLFEIFCAQLRHAKTIIALDADLGWLTFETLSKLAQPRQGTSFKESTLVINDRKTAAPLQMFESREHMIGDLKQAVADGKRVFVTSNSKKLVSSLHEGLKGTTEAGVRGILVTSDTTSDKGVKAFIADPAKLALDYDAILTSPSLGTGVDITFPGREAKIDVVYGFFEAGITTHFDFDQQIWRVRHPGAVRVWISPRRFNFDTAVDVVKREIQQKQLYKSVLATYGDDMRPIYHTDDPLIDMAALARSQQLASKNNLKRHFIAMKRRHGHIIEFVESDPAIASEGGTLKAMGRLLADAAYRTRLVSAPPLDKEAFEDIEQRILDNDEIDVAERLSFARTRIERFYRQPITDELIDQDDRGQLRERIVRYEGLMRFCRQAAEGMASLDLDKAEMFGLKTRFLRDERTVAKLLYHLLTDAGIFANGRFLRGCIVTKLTLEPWMKKVAAEKPVIENMLGIEVRKDGGAGVSQLQAILGLIGLKLEQSGKTKAQSVAGGKTVYLYRLAGDLLDAIEATVKRRTEIGGWEFLENRFPSRSTQTEAGEPELTG
;
A
#
# COMPACT_ATOMS: atom_id res chain seq x y z
N MET A 1 40.00 30.26 -20.68
CA MET A 1 40.50 29.45 -19.55
C MET A 1 39.32 29.27 -18.63
N SER A 2 38.86 28.03 -18.43
CA SER A 2 37.80 27.76 -17.44
C SER A 2 38.34 28.10 -16.05
N GLU A 3 37.58 28.87 -15.28
CA GLU A 3 37.86 29.15 -13.88
C GLU A 3 37.94 27.82 -13.10
N SER A 4 38.96 27.65 -12.25
CA SER A 4 39.15 26.44 -11.45
C SER A 4 37.97 26.26 -10.51
N VAL A 5 37.46 25.04 -10.32
CA VAL A 5 36.37 24.83 -9.36
C VAL A 5 36.87 25.05 -7.92
N LEU A 6 38.18 24.92 -7.72
CA LEU A 6 38.83 25.12 -6.42
C LEU A 6 38.78 26.57 -5.94
N ASP A 7 38.55 27.54 -6.83
CA ASP A 7 38.40 28.95 -6.47
C ASP A 7 36.92 29.34 -6.28
N ARG A 8 35.99 28.45 -6.63
CA ARG A 8 34.56 28.74 -6.61
C ARG A 8 33.98 28.61 -5.21
N GLN A 9 33.30 29.66 -4.78
CA GLN A 9 32.57 29.72 -3.51
C GLN A 9 31.32 28.80 -3.53
N LEU A 10 31.32 27.77 -2.68
CA LEU A 10 30.22 26.81 -2.52
C LEU A 10 29.29 27.26 -1.38
N ARG A 11 27.99 27.33 -1.67
CA ARG A 11 26.94 27.58 -0.67
C ARG A 11 26.70 26.35 0.19
N LEU A 12 26.95 26.50 1.49
CA LEU A 12 26.80 25.44 2.49
C LEU A 12 26.58 26.03 3.90
N SER A 13 26.49 25.18 4.90
CA SER A 13 26.62 25.59 6.30
C SER A 13 27.61 24.70 7.03
N ILE A 14 28.30 25.28 8.03
CA ILE A 14 29.19 24.55 8.94
C ILE A 14 28.67 24.64 10.37
N ASN A 15 29.04 23.68 11.20
CA ASN A 15 28.84 23.75 12.64
C ASN A 15 30.20 23.65 13.35
N PRO A 16 30.80 24.78 13.74
CA PRO A 16 32.12 24.81 14.37
C PRO A 16 32.20 24.07 15.71
N LYS A 17 31.05 23.81 16.36
CA LYS A 17 30.98 23.08 17.62
C LYS A 17 30.79 21.57 17.42
N LEU A 18 30.36 21.14 16.23
CA LEU A 18 30.14 19.74 15.91
C LEU A 18 31.39 19.15 15.25
N ILE A 19 32.43 18.92 16.06
CA ILE A 19 33.71 18.37 15.61
C ILE A 19 33.65 16.84 15.54
N ASN A 20 34.11 16.27 14.43
CA ASN A 20 34.10 14.85 14.07
C ASN A 20 32.69 14.26 14.20
N LYS A 21 32.35 13.58 15.30
CA LYS A 21 30.97 13.09 15.55
C LYS A 21 30.40 13.61 16.88
N ASN A 22 30.76 14.84 17.26
CA ASN A 22 30.59 15.46 18.59
C ASN A 22 31.68 15.03 19.59
N ASP A 23 32.95 15.25 19.24
CA ASP A 23 34.09 14.89 20.08
C ASP A 23 34.22 15.77 21.34
N ALA A 24 33.95 17.08 21.20
CA ALA A 24 33.90 18.06 22.30
C ALA A 24 32.78 17.77 23.30
N ASP A 25 31.82 17.02 22.78
CA ASP A 25 30.92 16.30 23.59
C ASP A 25 29.98 17.19 24.44
N ASP A 26 29.19 17.89 23.67
CA ASP A 26 28.04 18.58 24.21
C ASP A 26 26.86 17.61 24.22
N ALA A 27 26.20 17.49 25.37
CA ALA A 27 25.09 16.57 25.55
C ALA A 27 23.75 17.09 25.01
N SER A 28 23.77 18.32 24.52
CA SER A 28 22.60 18.96 24.00
C SER A 28 22.34 18.42 22.58
N LEU A 29 21.23 17.69 22.42
CA LEU A 29 20.69 17.31 21.10
C LEU A 29 20.50 18.53 20.18
N SER A 30 20.57 19.75 20.74
CA SER A 30 20.56 20.99 19.99
C SER A 30 21.68 21.12 18.97
N LEU A 31 22.89 20.59 19.13
CA LEU A 31 23.94 20.79 18.10
C LEU A 31 23.64 20.10 16.76
N PHE A 32 22.87 19.01 16.77
CA PHE A 32 22.43 18.33 15.54
C PHE A 32 21.31 19.10 14.80
N ALA A 33 20.68 20.07 15.47
CA ALA A 33 19.59 20.89 14.94
C ALA A 33 19.92 22.39 14.86
N ASN A 34 20.87 22.90 15.64
CA ASN A 34 21.18 24.31 15.88
C ASN A 34 22.70 24.54 15.86
N GLY A 35 23.13 25.80 15.78
CA GLY A 35 24.55 26.16 15.70
C GLY A 35 25.16 26.01 14.31
N TRP A 36 24.31 25.83 13.29
CA TRP A 36 24.68 25.87 11.88
C TRP A 36 24.85 27.32 11.43
N VAL A 37 25.98 27.62 10.82
CA VAL A 37 26.33 28.93 10.28
C VAL A 37 26.44 28.78 8.77
N ASN A 38 25.59 29.48 8.03
CA ASN A 38 25.68 29.52 6.57
C ASN A 38 26.98 30.20 6.16
N PHE A 39 27.65 29.62 5.17
CA PHE A 39 28.97 30.03 4.74
C PHE A 39 29.10 29.82 3.23
N ALA A 40 29.92 30.65 2.59
CA ALA A 40 30.41 30.42 1.25
C ALA A 40 31.88 30.04 1.39
N ALA A 41 32.24 28.82 0.99
CA ALA A 41 33.61 28.31 1.09
C ALA A 41 34.08 27.73 -0.24
N THR A 42 35.33 27.97 -0.59
CA THR A 42 35.99 27.21 -1.67
C THR A 42 36.13 25.73 -1.28
N PRO A 43 36.31 24.81 -2.24
CA PRO A 43 36.66 23.41 -1.93
C PRO A 43 37.89 23.26 -1.03
N ILE A 44 38.86 24.18 -1.13
CA ILE A 44 40.08 24.18 -0.31
C ILE A 44 39.72 24.56 1.14
N GLU A 45 38.97 25.65 1.35
CA GLU A 45 38.50 26.07 2.67
C GLU A 45 37.60 25.00 3.31
N LEU A 46 36.72 24.38 2.53
CA LEU A 46 35.90 23.27 3.00
C LEU A 46 36.76 22.06 3.42
N ALA A 47 37.82 21.74 2.67
CA ALA A 47 38.76 20.69 3.04
C ALA A 47 39.50 21.02 4.36
N GLU A 48 39.87 22.28 4.58
CA GLU A 48 40.45 22.74 5.84
C GLU A 48 39.47 22.57 7.01
N PHE A 49 38.22 23.03 6.87
CA PHE A 49 37.18 22.83 7.90
C PHE A 49 36.94 21.35 8.19
N ILE A 50 36.91 20.51 7.16
CA ILE A 50 36.82 19.05 7.31
C ILE A 50 38.04 18.51 8.07
N ASN A 51 39.24 18.98 7.77
CA ASN A 51 40.49 18.55 8.41
C ASN A 51 40.64 19.05 9.86
N GLU A 52 39.93 20.11 10.24
CA GLU A 52 39.75 20.53 11.64
C GLU A 52 38.66 19.72 12.35
N GLY A 53 37.85 18.98 11.58
CA GLY A 53 36.80 18.10 12.06
C GLY A 53 35.40 18.72 12.03
N MET A 54 35.23 19.96 11.55
CA MET A 54 33.93 20.62 11.54
C MET A 54 32.92 19.87 10.66
N ALA A 55 31.69 19.71 11.16
CA ALA A 55 30.60 19.17 10.37
C ALA A 55 30.04 20.23 9.41
N PHE A 56 29.56 19.78 8.26
CA PHE A 56 28.95 20.62 7.23
C PHE A 56 27.62 20.04 6.74
N SER A 57 26.78 20.91 6.19
CA SER A 57 25.48 20.61 5.61
C SER A 57 25.15 21.62 4.50
N CYS A 58 23.95 21.55 3.95
CA CYS A 58 23.44 22.56 3.04
C CYS A 58 23.22 23.91 3.75
N GLU A 59 22.96 24.96 2.99
CA GLU A 59 22.51 26.25 3.52
C GLU A 59 21.09 26.13 4.10
N LEU A 60 20.85 26.77 5.26
CA LEU A 60 19.62 26.62 6.04
C LEU A 60 19.00 27.96 6.44
N ALA A 61 17.66 28.05 6.44
CA ALA A 61 16.91 29.24 6.89
C ALA A 61 16.61 29.24 8.40
N GLY A 62 17.08 28.21 9.13
CA GLY A 62 16.80 28.04 10.55
C GLY A 62 17.37 26.73 11.07
N THR A 63 16.68 26.08 12.02
CA THR A 63 17.13 24.78 12.56
C THR A 63 17.28 23.75 11.45
N ARG A 64 18.25 22.85 11.52
CA ARG A 64 18.50 21.80 10.52
C ARG A 64 17.32 20.83 10.42
N LYS A 65 16.45 21.10 9.45
CA LYS A 65 15.31 20.28 9.02
C LYS A 65 15.17 20.45 7.53
N ALA A 66 14.69 19.43 6.81
CA ALA A 66 14.46 19.52 5.37
C ALA A 66 13.53 20.68 4.97
N SER A 67 12.57 21.06 5.84
CA SER A 67 11.69 22.23 5.63
C SER A 67 12.40 23.57 5.64
N ASN A 68 13.63 23.62 6.15
CA ASN A 68 14.45 24.82 6.27
C ASN A 68 15.63 24.79 5.28
N PHE A 69 15.66 23.85 4.34
CA PHE A 69 16.65 23.81 3.26
C PHE A 69 16.55 25.08 2.40
N VAL A 70 17.69 25.71 2.11
CA VAL A 70 17.78 26.89 1.23
C VAL A 70 18.50 26.55 -0.06
N ALA A 71 19.74 26.06 0.03
CA ALA A 71 20.60 25.83 -1.12
C ALA A 71 21.73 24.83 -0.82
N SER A 72 22.29 24.19 -1.86
CA SER A 72 23.54 23.43 -1.78
C SER A 72 24.29 23.45 -3.10
N ASP A 73 25.60 23.66 -3.05
CA ASP A 73 26.52 23.57 -4.20
C ASP A 73 27.39 22.31 -4.18
N PHE A 74 27.06 21.33 -3.34
CA PHE A 74 27.74 20.03 -3.29
C PHE A 74 26.76 18.86 -3.16
N LEU A 75 27.19 17.68 -3.58
CA LEU A 75 26.66 16.39 -3.15
C LEU A 75 27.76 15.61 -2.44
N ALA A 76 27.40 14.82 -1.43
CA ALA A 76 28.36 14.00 -0.71
C ALA A 76 27.84 12.58 -0.46
N VAL A 77 28.76 11.63 -0.51
CA VAL A 77 28.50 10.19 -0.36
C VAL A 77 29.25 9.67 0.86
N ASP A 78 28.56 8.90 1.71
CA ASP A 78 29.16 8.20 2.84
C ASP A 78 29.37 6.73 2.45
N ILE A 79 30.62 6.29 2.36
CA ILE A 79 30.99 4.90 2.09
C ILE A 79 31.32 4.23 3.43
N ASP A 80 30.57 3.17 3.78
CA ASP A 80 30.77 2.38 4.99
C ASP A 80 30.94 0.90 4.63
N GLY A 81 32.18 0.51 4.31
CA GLY A 81 32.58 -0.87 4.07
C GLY A 81 32.04 -1.51 2.79
N THR A 82 31.42 -0.74 1.89
CA THR A 82 30.90 -1.23 0.60
C THR A 82 31.95 -1.27 -0.50
N ARG A 83 32.97 -0.39 -0.44
CA ARG A 83 34.10 -0.31 -1.38
C ARG A 83 35.38 0.08 -0.64
N THR A 84 36.54 -0.27 -1.20
CA THR A 84 37.83 0.28 -0.73
C THR A 84 38.07 1.66 -1.33
N ILE A 85 39.07 2.39 -0.82
CA ILE A 85 39.41 3.72 -1.36
C ILE A 85 40.01 3.58 -2.75
N GLU A 86 40.82 2.55 -2.95
CA GLU A 86 41.49 2.24 -4.22
C GLU A 86 40.46 1.85 -5.29
N ASP A 87 39.49 1.01 -4.94
CA ASP A 87 38.38 0.64 -5.84
C ASP A 87 37.54 1.87 -6.21
N ALA A 88 37.21 2.72 -5.23
CA ALA A 88 36.47 3.96 -5.51
C ALA A 88 37.27 4.94 -6.39
N LEU A 89 38.57 5.12 -6.17
CA LEU A 89 39.42 5.97 -7.01
C LEU A 89 39.69 5.40 -8.41
N SER A 90 39.48 4.09 -8.60
CA SER A 90 39.54 3.44 -9.92
C SER A 90 38.25 3.57 -10.73
N ASP A 91 37.15 3.99 -10.10
CA ASP A 91 35.86 4.17 -10.74
C ASP A 91 35.91 5.37 -11.71
N PRO A 92 35.59 5.19 -13.01
CA PRO A 92 35.64 6.29 -13.99
C PRO A 92 34.83 7.52 -13.56
N PHE A 93 33.67 7.32 -12.93
CA PHE A 93 32.84 8.44 -12.45
C PHE A 93 33.55 9.26 -11.37
N VAL A 94 34.29 8.60 -10.48
CA VAL A 94 35.05 9.27 -9.42
C VAL A 94 36.28 9.96 -10.00
N GLN A 95 36.97 9.32 -10.97
CA GLN A 95 38.11 9.92 -11.66
C GLN A 95 37.74 11.23 -12.36
N ASP A 96 36.55 11.30 -12.95
CA ASP A 96 36.15 12.47 -13.72
C ASP A 96 35.55 13.60 -12.87
N HIS A 97 34.94 13.29 -11.72
CA HIS A 97 34.07 14.27 -11.02
C HIS A 97 34.37 14.52 -9.54
N LEU A 98 35.15 13.69 -8.86
CA LEU A 98 35.40 13.83 -7.42
C LEU A 98 36.13 15.13 -7.09
N THR A 99 35.62 15.91 -6.12
CA THR A 99 36.26 17.16 -5.68
C THR A 99 37.06 16.98 -4.39
N ILE A 100 36.49 16.30 -3.38
CA ILE A 100 37.18 16.05 -2.10
C ILE A 100 36.98 14.60 -1.66
N LEU A 101 38.05 13.93 -1.27
CA LEU A 101 37.99 12.63 -0.59
C LEU A 101 38.68 12.71 0.77
N TYR A 102 38.01 12.20 1.80
CA TYR A 102 38.60 12.11 3.13
C TYR A 102 38.10 10.89 3.90
N THR A 103 38.94 10.37 4.78
CA THR A 103 38.61 9.26 5.66
C THR A 103 37.79 9.75 6.85
N THR A 104 36.80 8.96 7.26
CA THR A 104 36.04 9.29 8.48
C THR A 104 36.90 8.99 9.73
N PRO A 105 36.56 9.55 10.91
CA PRO A 105 37.31 9.28 12.15
C PRO A 105 37.40 7.79 12.55
N ASN A 106 36.53 6.94 11.99
CA ASN A 106 36.48 5.50 12.29
C ASN A 106 37.07 4.64 11.17
N HIS A 107 37.81 5.23 10.22
CA HIS A 107 38.47 4.52 9.13
C HIS A 107 39.62 3.64 9.63
N THR A 108 39.72 2.42 9.10
CA THR A 108 40.90 1.56 9.25
C THR A 108 41.23 0.91 7.90
N SER A 109 42.45 0.40 7.73
CA SER A 109 42.85 -0.36 6.53
C SER A 109 41.95 -1.55 6.24
N ASP A 110 41.43 -2.22 7.28
CA ASP A 110 40.53 -3.37 7.12
C ASP A 110 39.07 -2.98 6.91
N LYS A 111 38.70 -1.73 7.24
CA LYS A 111 37.32 -1.23 7.19
C LYS A 111 37.32 0.18 6.63
N HIS A 112 37.32 0.25 5.31
CA HIS A 112 37.28 1.50 4.58
C HIS A 112 35.98 2.27 4.87
N ARG A 113 36.15 3.40 5.56
CA ARG A 113 35.11 4.40 5.81
C ARG A 113 35.57 5.76 5.37
N PHE A 114 34.98 6.29 4.31
CA PHE A 114 35.41 7.54 3.72
C PHE A 114 34.23 8.26 3.09
N ARG A 115 34.42 9.54 2.81
CA ARG A 115 33.44 10.38 2.14
C ARG A 115 34.03 10.97 0.89
N MET A 116 33.16 11.12 -0.09
CA MET A 116 33.44 11.77 -1.35
C MET A 116 32.49 12.96 -1.47
N VAL A 117 33.05 14.14 -1.72
CA VAL A 117 32.31 15.38 -1.96
C VAL A 117 32.51 15.78 -3.40
N PHE A 118 31.41 16.14 -4.05
CA PHE A 118 31.34 16.53 -5.45
C PHE A 118 30.77 17.95 -5.51
N ALA A 119 31.57 18.90 -5.97
CA ALA A 119 31.11 20.24 -6.29
C ALA A 119 30.11 20.19 -7.45
N LEU A 120 29.04 20.97 -7.36
CA LEU A 120 27.95 20.98 -8.33
C LEU A 120 28.13 22.07 -9.37
N PRO A 121 27.83 21.87 -10.65
CA PRO A 121 27.97 22.91 -11.68
C PRO A 121 27.02 24.10 -11.44
N ARG A 122 25.93 23.89 -10.70
CA ARG A 122 24.90 24.87 -10.34
C ARG A 122 24.35 24.59 -8.94
N THR A 123 23.76 25.61 -8.33
CA THR A 123 23.08 25.50 -7.04
C THR A 123 21.78 24.69 -7.14
N ILE A 124 21.56 23.80 -6.18
CA ILE A 124 20.26 23.16 -5.94
C ILE A 124 19.51 23.97 -4.88
N GLU A 125 18.32 24.47 -5.23
CA GLU A 125 17.46 25.26 -4.31
C GLU A 125 16.22 24.48 -3.84
N ALA A 126 15.94 23.32 -4.46
CA ALA A 126 14.82 22.46 -4.08
C ALA A 126 15.28 21.29 -3.20
N ALA A 127 14.72 21.18 -1.99
CA ALA A 127 15.00 20.08 -1.07
C ALA A 127 14.73 18.69 -1.69
N SER A 128 13.73 18.57 -2.57
CA SER A 128 13.42 17.34 -3.29
C SER A 128 14.51 16.95 -4.29
N GLU A 129 15.14 17.92 -4.96
CA GLU A 129 16.25 17.67 -5.87
C GLU A 129 17.52 17.30 -5.10
N MET A 130 17.78 17.95 -3.97
CA MET A 130 18.92 17.60 -3.10
C MET A 130 18.79 16.14 -2.60
N LYS A 131 17.61 15.77 -2.09
CA LYS A 131 17.33 14.39 -1.67
C LYS A 131 17.50 13.39 -2.83
N ALA A 132 17.02 13.75 -4.02
CA ALA A 132 17.16 12.92 -5.22
C ALA A 132 18.64 12.73 -5.60
N GLY A 133 19.41 13.82 -5.67
CA GLY A 133 20.84 13.80 -5.97
C GLY A 133 21.63 12.94 -4.99
N LEU A 134 21.44 13.17 -3.68
CA LEU A 134 22.09 12.39 -2.62
C LEU A 134 21.77 10.89 -2.71
N ARG A 135 20.50 10.55 -3.00
CA ARG A 135 20.06 9.16 -3.18
C ARG A 135 20.73 8.50 -4.38
N SER A 136 20.73 9.16 -5.53
CA SER A 136 21.26 8.59 -6.77
C SER A 136 22.77 8.43 -6.71
N ILE A 137 23.50 9.42 -6.17
CA ILE A 137 24.95 9.33 -6.06
C ILE A 137 25.38 8.25 -5.06
N ALA A 138 24.60 8.04 -3.98
CA ALA A 138 24.79 6.93 -3.07
C ALA A 138 24.57 5.58 -3.76
N PHE A 139 23.53 5.41 -4.58
CA PHE A 139 23.39 4.19 -5.38
C PHE A 139 24.54 3.98 -6.37
N ARG A 140 24.93 5.04 -7.09
CA ARG A 140 25.95 5.01 -8.14
C ARG A 140 27.31 4.55 -7.60
N LEU A 141 27.64 4.93 -6.37
CA LEU A 141 28.95 4.66 -5.76
C LEU A 141 28.91 3.63 -4.62
N GLY A 142 27.76 2.99 -4.38
CA GLY A 142 27.59 2.03 -3.29
C GLY A 142 27.58 2.63 -1.88
N GLY A 143 27.21 3.91 -1.73
CA GLY A 143 27.10 4.61 -0.46
C GLY A 143 25.83 4.30 0.36
N ASP A 144 25.80 4.83 1.58
CA ASP A 144 24.68 4.64 2.51
C ASP A 144 23.40 5.38 2.05
N LEU A 145 22.38 4.61 1.64
CA LEU A 145 21.08 5.12 1.18
C LEU A 145 20.24 5.80 2.27
N ARG A 146 20.68 5.75 3.52
CA ARG A 146 20.04 6.46 4.64
C ARG A 146 20.53 7.89 4.80
N ALA A 147 21.63 8.24 4.12
CA ALA A 147 22.23 9.58 4.14
C ALA A 147 21.66 10.51 3.06
N THR A 148 20.35 10.44 2.79
CA THR A 148 19.72 11.08 1.62
C THR A 148 18.77 12.23 1.96
N ASP A 149 18.64 12.60 3.24
CA ASP A 149 17.85 13.76 3.67
C ASP A 149 18.41 15.07 3.08
N ALA A 150 17.54 16.02 2.69
CA ALA A 150 17.98 17.27 2.05
C ALA A 150 18.85 18.13 2.98
N ALA A 151 18.66 18.02 4.30
CA ALA A 151 19.46 18.69 5.30
C ALA A 151 20.50 17.75 5.94
N ARG A 152 21.03 16.79 5.16
CA ARG A 152 21.95 15.76 5.68
C ARG A 152 23.21 16.41 6.29
N ILE A 153 23.62 15.88 7.44
CA ILE A 153 24.88 16.20 8.10
C ILE A 153 25.99 15.33 7.51
N PHE A 154 27.09 15.97 7.13
CA PHE A 154 28.36 15.31 6.87
C PHE A 154 29.37 15.75 7.91
N TYR A 155 30.01 14.78 8.54
CA TYR A 155 30.93 15.01 9.64
C TYR A 155 32.35 15.25 9.12
N GLY A 156 33.07 16.23 9.67
CA GLY A 156 34.50 16.38 9.42
C GLY A 156 35.32 15.24 10.02
N SER A 157 36.64 15.30 9.79
CA SER A 157 37.60 14.31 10.29
C SER A 157 38.95 14.96 10.58
N THR A 158 39.22 15.23 11.86
CA THR A 158 40.43 15.90 12.30
C THR A 158 41.68 15.15 11.87
N GLY A 159 42.59 15.81 11.14
CA GLY A 159 43.84 15.22 10.68
C GLY A 159 43.68 14.15 9.59
N SER A 160 42.52 14.10 8.92
CA SER A 160 42.27 13.18 7.81
C SER A 160 43.04 13.52 6.53
N ASN A 161 43.59 14.74 6.46
CA ASN A 161 44.29 15.30 5.30
C ASN A 161 43.50 15.07 4.00
N PRO A 162 42.34 15.73 3.83
CA PRO A 162 41.49 15.54 2.66
C PRO A 162 42.26 15.74 1.35
N GLN A 163 42.06 14.83 0.42
CA GLN A 163 42.57 14.96 -0.95
C GLN A 163 41.59 15.84 -1.73
N VAL A 164 42.11 16.91 -2.33
CA VAL A 164 41.32 17.88 -3.11
C VAL A 164 41.72 17.77 -4.58
N PHE A 165 40.72 17.76 -5.46
CA PHE A 165 40.87 17.61 -6.90
C PHE A 165 40.10 18.72 -7.60
N ASP A 166 40.72 19.34 -8.62
CA ASP A 166 40.08 20.37 -9.45
C ASP A 166 39.09 19.76 -10.46
N ARG A 167 38.01 19.16 -9.94
CA ARG A 167 36.98 18.45 -10.70
C ARG A 167 35.62 18.68 -10.07
N CYS A 168 34.57 18.63 -10.90
CA CYS A 168 33.19 18.78 -10.45
C CYS A 168 32.24 17.96 -11.31
N LEU A 169 30.98 17.86 -10.87
CA LEU A 169 29.94 17.30 -11.73
C LEU A 169 29.67 18.23 -12.92
N SER A 170 29.35 17.67 -14.07
CA SER A 170 28.78 18.43 -15.18
C SER A 170 27.27 18.65 -14.96
N ASN A 171 26.68 19.60 -15.68
CA ASN A 171 25.22 19.85 -15.59
C ASN A 171 24.44 18.60 -15.98
N GLU A 172 24.89 17.90 -17.01
CA GLU A 172 24.29 16.68 -17.53
C GLU A 172 24.26 15.59 -16.44
N ILE A 173 25.38 15.35 -15.77
CA ILE A 173 25.47 14.34 -14.71
C ILE A 173 24.62 14.72 -13.49
N LEU A 174 24.62 16.00 -13.08
CA LEU A 174 23.77 16.44 -11.99
C LEU A 174 22.28 16.23 -12.34
N ASP A 175 21.88 16.59 -13.54
CA ASP A 175 20.52 16.40 -14.03
C ASP A 175 20.14 14.90 -14.10
N GLU A 176 21.06 14.03 -14.53
CA GLU A 176 20.86 12.57 -14.49
C GLU A 176 20.61 12.05 -13.07
N LEU A 177 21.45 12.45 -12.11
CA LEU A 177 21.33 12.02 -10.70
C LEU A 177 20.00 12.49 -10.10
N ILE A 178 19.62 13.75 -10.35
CA ILE A 178 18.33 14.29 -9.91
C ILE A 178 17.19 13.51 -10.59
N ALA A 179 17.27 13.25 -11.90
CA ALA A 179 16.25 12.52 -12.65
C ALA A 179 16.06 11.07 -12.16
N GLN A 180 17.15 10.37 -11.80
CA GLN A 180 17.08 9.03 -11.21
C GLN A 180 16.40 9.04 -9.84
N GLY A 181 16.73 10.01 -8.99
CA GLY A 181 16.32 9.99 -7.57
C GLY A 181 14.92 10.58 -7.32
N LEU A 182 14.46 11.49 -8.18
CA LEU A 182 13.17 12.16 -8.00
C LEU A 182 12.01 11.15 -8.04
N ASN A 183 11.22 11.13 -6.96
CA ASN A 183 10.07 10.23 -6.80
C ASN A 183 10.43 8.72 -6.85
N ALA A 184 11.66 8.34 -6.53
CA ALA A 184 12.11 6.94 -6.59
C ALA A 184 11.70 6.08 -5.38
N ASP A 185 11.21 6.68 -4.29
CA ASP A 185 10.96 6.02 -3.00
C ASP A 185 9.48 6.03 -2.55
N GLN A 186 8.57 6.04 -3.52
CA GLN A 186 7.13 6.07 -3.27
C GLN A 186 6.58 4.73 -2.75
N ARG A 187 5.44 4.79 -2.05
CA ARG A 187 4.74 3.65 -1.46
C ARG A 187 3.25 3.73 -1.75
N ASP A 188 2.64 2.60 -2.11
CA ASP A 188 1.19 2.45 -2.13
C ASP A 188 0.66 2.07 -0.74
N SER A 189 -0.45 2.69 -0.30
CA SER A 189 -0.95 2.59 1.08
C SER A 189 -1.38 1.19 1.49
N GLY A 190 -1.66 0.31 0.52
CA GLY A 190 -2.04 -1.10 0.72
C GLY A 190 -0.88 -2.10 0.59
N SER A 191 0.36 -1.66 0.37
CA SER A 191 1.50 -2.57 0.17
C SER A 191 2.52 -2.52 1.30
N THR A 192 3.02 -3.70 1.70
CA THR A 192 4.18 -3.83 2.60
C THR A 192 5.46 -3.55 1.80
N GLY A 193 5.96 -2.30 1.86
CA GLY A 193 7.26 -1.93 1.29
C GLY A 193 7.20 -0.85 0.20
N ARG A 194 8.29 -0.71 -0.57
CA ARG A 194 8.36 0.20 -1.73
C ARG A 194 7.57 -0.41 -2.89
N THR A 195 6.93 0.44 -3.68
CA THR A 195 6.31 0.06 -4.95
C THR A 195 7.26 0.50 -6.06
N ALA A 196 7.48 -0.36 -7.07
CA ALA A 196 8.28 -0.01 -8.24
C ALA A 196 7.79 1.31 -8.86
N THR A 197 8.75 2.14 -9.30
CA THR A 197 8.46 3.43 -9.94
C THR A 197 9.13 3.54 -11.30
N THR A 198 8.64 4.42 -12.15
CA THR A 198 9.32 4.79 -13.38
C THR A 198 10.27 5.96 -13.12
N SER A 199 11.55 5.75 -13.41
CA SER A 199 12.60 6.76 -13.33
C SER A 199 12.37 7.90 -14.33
N LYS A 200 12.82 9.12 -14.01
CA LYS A 200 12.91 10.20 -15.00
C LYS A 200 14.19 10.15 -15.82
N LEU A 201 15.20 9.37 -15.37
CA LEU A 201 16.43 9.15 -16.11
C LEU A 201 16.14 8.20 -17.29
N PRO A 202 16.32 8.64 -18.55
CA PRO A 202 16.13 7.76 -19.69
C PRO A 202 17.31 6.78 -19.86
N ILE A 203 17.09 5.71 -20.62
CA ILE A 203 18.14 4.81 -21.08
C ILE A 203 18.34 4.96 -22.59
N SER A 204 19.59 5.17 -23.05
CA SER A 204 19.87 5.26 -24.48
C SER A 204 19.80 3.89 -25.15
N PRO A 205 19.18 3.75 -26.34
CA PRO A 205 19.13 2.48 -27.10
C PRO A 205 20.50 1.85 -27.38
N ASP A 206 21.53 2.67 -27.60
CA ASP A 206 22.90 2.26 -27.91
C ASP A 206 23.77 2.06 -26.65
N LYS A 207 23.22 2.23 -25.44
CA LYS A 207 23.99 2.05 -24.20
C LYS A 207 24.48 0.60 -24.11
N MET A 208 25.78 0.43 -23.90
CA MET A 208 26.37 -0.88 -23.62
C MET A 208 25.96 -1.33 -22.22
N ILE A 209 25.37 -2.52 -22.13
CA ILE A 209 24.84 -3.13 -20.93
C ILE A 209 25.59 -4.43 -20.67
N GLN A 210 26.00 -4.62 -19.42
CA GLN A 210 26.62 -5.85 -18.96
C GLN A 210 25.53 -6.90 -18.65
N LEU A 211 25.59 -8.04 -19.33
CA LEU A 211 24.77 -9.22 -19.07
C LEU A 211 25.19 -9.90 -17.76
N ALA A 212 24.32 -10.73 -17.18
CA ALA A 212 24.64 -11.48 -15.96
C ALA A 212 25.88 -12.40 -16.08
N GLY A 213 26.24 -12.83 -17.30
CA GLY A 213 27.44 -13.62 -17.57
C GLY A 213 28.73 -12.82 -17.70
N GLY A 214 28.67 -11.48 -17.62
CA GLY A 214 29.81 -10.57 -17.74
C GLY A 214 30.03 -9.96 -19.12
N ASP A 215 29.45 -10.52 -20.18
CA ASP A 215 29.49 -9.99 -21.55
C ASP A 215 28.76 -8.65 -21.69
N TYR A 216 29.19 -7.81 -22.63
CA TYR A 216 28.54 -6.54 -22.95
C TYR A 216 27.82 -6.58 -24.30
N ARG A 217 26.61 -6.01 -24.35
CA ARG A 217 25.78 -5.86 -25.55
C ARG A 217 25.09 -4.50 -25.56
N ARG A 218 24.69 -4.01 -26.73
CA ARG A 218 23.86 -2.80 -26.80
C ARG A 218 22.47 -3.08 -26.27
N PHE A 219 21.86 -2.10 -25.60
CA PHE A 219 20.53 -2.25 -25.02
C PHE A 219 19.45 -2.61 -26.07
N ASP A 220 19.50 -2.01 -27.25
CA ASP A 220 18.55 -2.27 -28.35
C ASP A 220 18.68 -3.66 -29.00
N GLU A 221 19.74 -4.40 -28.70
CA GLU A 221 19.95 -5.78 -29.15
C GLU A 221 19.46 -6.82 -28.13
N LEU A 222 19.07 -6.38 -26.92
CA LEU A 222 18.68 -7.29 -25.84
C LEU A 222 17.22 -7.72 -25.96
N PRO A 223 16.93 -9.04 -25.83
CA PRO A 223 15.55 -9.51 -25.80
C PRO A 223 14.86 -9.18 -24.47
N LYS A 224 13.54 -9.05 -24.51
CA LYS A 224 12.68 -9.01 -23.32
C LYS A 224 13.04 -10.15 -22.35
N GLY A 225 13.16 -9.83 -21.07
CA GLY A 225 13.50 -10.79 -20.01
C GLY A 225 15.00 -11.04 -19.80
N ALA A 226 15.89 -10.51 -20.65
CA ALA A 226 17.34 -10.63 -20.45
C ALA A 226 17.76 -10.08 -19.07
N THR A 227 18.54 -10.85 -18.31
CA THR A 227 19.04 -10.47 -16.98
C THR A 227 20.39 -9.76 -17.10
N ILE A 228 20.49 -8.58 -16.48
CA ILE A 228 21.57 -7.62 -16.67
C ILE A 228 21.99 -6.95 -15.37
N HIS A 229 23.20 -6.42 -15.34
CA HIS A 229 23.63 -5.48 -14.30
C HIS A 229 23.01 -4.12 -14.57
N CYS A 230 22.53 -3.46 -13.51
CA CYS A 230 21.96 -2.12 -13.61
C CYS A 230 23.05 -1.12 -14.00
N PRO A 231 22.88 -0.33 -15.08
CA PRO A 231 23.90 0.62 -15.52
C PRO A 231 23.87 1.94 -14.74
N PHE A 232 23.04 2.04 -13.69
CA PHE A 232 22.78 3.29 -12.95
C PHE A 232 23.07 3.20 -11.46
N HIS A 233 23.48 2.03 -10.96
CA HIS A 233 24.00 1.85 -9.61
C HIS A 233 25.23 0.94 -9.63
N TYR A 234 25.98 0.92 -8.53
CA TYR A 234 27.10 -0.02 -8.36
C TYR A 234 26.60 -1.46 -8.19
N ASP A 235 26.43 -2.20 -9.30
CA ASP A 235 25.68 -3.46 -9.33
C ASP A 235 26.59 -4.69 -9.36
N LEU A 236 26.86 -5.27 -8.20
CA LEU A 236 27.68 -6.49 -8.12
C LEU A 236 26.90 -7.76 -8.48
N ASN A 237 25.57 -7.74 -8.35
CA ASN A 237 24.72 -8.88 -8.62
C ASN A 237 23.65 -8.45 -9.61
N ALA A 238 23.66 -9.01 -10.83
CA ALA A 238 22.71 -8.66 -11.90
C ALA A 238 21.28 -8.49 -11.40
N SER A 239 20.91 -7.26 -11.08
CA SER A 239 19.71 -6.91 -10.31
C SER A 239 18.58 -6.43 -11.22
N ALA A 240 18.88 -6.26 -12.50
CA ALA A 240 18.02 -5.67 -13.50
C ALA A 240 17.70 -6.64 -14.64
N PHE A 241 16.66 -6.32 -15.39
CA PHE A 241 16.21 -7.10 -16.53
C PHE A 241 15.48 -6.22 -17.55
N VAL A 242 15.46 -6.68 -18.80
CA VAL A 242 14.76 -5.99 -19.88
C VAL A 242 13.26 -6.24 -19.78
N VAL A 243 12.48 -5.17 -19.81
CA VAL A 243 11.00 -5.17 -19.78
C VAL A 243 10.45 -4.58 -21.05
N GLU A 244 9.18 -4.84 -21.33
CA GLU A 244 8.48 -4.30 -22.49
C GLU A 244 7.21 -3.56 -22.04
N SER A 245 7.01 -2.36 -22.60
CA SER A 245 5.79 -1.59 -22.40
C SER A 245 4.62 -2.18 -23.20
N LYS A 246 3.39 -1.75 -22.91
CA LYS A 246 2.20 -2.14 -23.71
C LYS A 246 2.32 -1.79 -25.21
N GLN A 247 3.19 -0.84 -25.58
CA GLN A 247 3.41 -0.46 -26.98
C GLN A 247 4.60 -1.18 -27.63
N GLY A 248 5.23 -2.16 -26.97
CA GLY A 248 6.39 -2.88 -27.52
C GLY A 248 7.72 -2.14 -27.37
N ILE A 249 7.77 -1.03 -26.63
CA ILE A 249 9.02 -0.33 -26.34
C ILE A 249 9.74 -1.06 -25.22
N LEU A 250 11.03 -1.37 -25.41
CA LEU A 250 11.87 -1.99 -24.39
C LEU A 250 12.35 -0.96 -23.35
N GLY A 251 12.51 -1.41 -22.11
CA GLY A 251 13.07 -0.67 -20.98
C GLY A 251 13.92 -1.57 -20.08
N ILE A 252 14.53 -0.99 -19.05
CA ILE A 252 15.29 -1.73 -18.03
C ILE A 252 14.60 -1.56 -16.69
N HIS A 253 14.18 -2.65 -16.06
CA HIS A 253 13.72 -2.63 -14.68
C HIS A 253 14.80 -3.15 -13.74
N CYS A 254 15.09 -2.42 -12.67
CA CYS A 254 16.05 -2.82 -11.64
C CYS A 254 15.35 -3.03 -10.28
N SER A 255 15.50 -4.24 -9.74
CA SER A 255 14.88 -4.64 -8.46
C SER A 255 15.49 -3.90 -7.26
N ALA A 256 16.79 -3.58 -7.30
CA ALA A 256 17.48 -2.89 -6.22
C ALA A 256 17.21 -1.36 -6.20
N CYS A 257 17.14 -0.74 -7.38
CA CYS A 257 16.64 0.64 -7.51
C CYS A 257 15.15 0.75 -7.19
N ALA A 258 14.39 -0.34 -7.41
CA ALA A 258 12.93 -0.36 -7.49
C ALA A 258 12.41 0.60 -8.58
N GLN A 259 13.13 0.64 -9.72
CA GLN A 259 12.86 1.57 -10.80
C GLN A 259 12.94 0.94 -12.19
N THR A 260 12.11 1.45 -13.10
CA THR A 260 12.23 1.19 -14.54
C THR A 260 12.75 2.43 -15.26
N PHE A 261 13.70 2.21 -16.17
CA PHE A 261 14.32 3.21 -17.03
C PHE A 261 13.87 2.95 -18.46
N TRP A 262 13.25 3.94 -19.09
CA TRP A 262 12.75 3.83 -20.46
C TRP A 262 13.54 4.74 -21.41
N PRO A 263 13.55 4.46 -22.73
CA PRO A 263 14.13 5.37 -23.72
C PRO A 263 13.55 6.78 -23.67
N PRO A 264 14.28 7.80 -24.15
CA PRO A 264 13.71 9.15 -24.29
C PRO A 264 12.41 9.13 -25.09
N ASN A 265 11.43 9.95 -24.71
CA ASN A 265 10.14 10.09 -25.39
C ASN A 265 9.28 8.81 -25.52
N SER A 266 9.64 7.73 -24.83
CA SER A 266 8.87 6.49 -24.81
C SER A 266 7.70 6.53 -23.82
N ARG A 267 7.80 7.36 -22.79
CA ARG A 267 6.80 7.46 -21.72
C ARG A 267 5.58 8.22 -22.22
N ARG A 268 4.45 7.54 -22.31
CA ARG A 268 3.12 8.13 -22.48
C ARG A 268 2.33 7.99 -21.20
N ASP A 269 1.40 8.92 -20.98
CA ASP A 269 0.44 8.79 -19.89
C ASP A 269 -0.42 7.53 -20.09
N ASP A 270 -0.81 6.88 -19.00
CA ASP A 270 -1.73 5.75 -19.05
C ASP A 270 -3.07 6.19 -19.69
N ASP A 271 -3.48 5.49 -20.74
CA ASP A 271 -4.68 5.81 -21.51
C ASP A 271 -5.83 4.84 -21.20
N PHE A 272 -6.71 5.26 -20.30
CA PHE A 272 -7.96 4.53 -20.01
C PHE A 272 -9.01 4.63 -21.15
N SER A 273 -8.73 5.35 -22.23
CA SER A 273 -9.50 5.29 -23.50
C SER A 273 -9.02 4.23 -24.46
N ASP A 274 -7.88 3.58 -24.20
CA ASP A 274 -7.24 2.73 -25.22
C ASP A 274 -8.17 1.63 -25.70
N PHE A 275 -8.90 0.97 -24.78
CA PHE A 275 -9.91 -0.02 -25.14
C PHE A 275 -11.01 0.56 -26.04
N ASP A 276 -11.63 1.68 -25.64
CA ASP A 276 -12.70 2.33 -26.42
C ASP A 276 -12.22 2.74 -27.81
N ARG A 277 -11.03 3.31 -27.90
CA ARG A 277 -10.40 3.73 -29.16
C ARG A 277 -10.12 2.53 -30.07
N ARG A 278 -9.66 1.41 -29.52
CA ARG A 278 -9.39 0.18 -30.28
C ARG A 278 -10.67 -0.47 -30.78
N VAL A 279 -11.74 -0.36 -30.01
CA VAL A 279 -13.08 -0.76 -30.46
C VAL A 279 -13.56 0.14 -31.61
N GLU A 280 -13.40 1.46 -31.52
CA GLU A 280 -13.73 2.39 -32.61
C GLU A 280 -12.93 2.11 -33.90
N GLU A 281 -11.64 1.77 -33.76
CA GLU A 281 -10.78 1.38 -34.88
C GLU A 281 -11.31 0.12 -35.59
N ALA A 282 -11.74 -0.89 -34.82
CA ALA A 282 -12.35 -2.11 -35.36
C ALA A 282 -13.73 -1.86 -35.99
N GLU A 283 -14.57 -1.02 -35.38
CA GLU A 283 -15.88 -0.64 -35.93
C GLU A 283 -15.78 0.10 -37.27
N ARG A 284 -14.84 1.04 -37.39
CA ARG A 284 -14.61 1.78 -38.64
C ARG A 284 -14.27 0.82 -39.78
N TYR A 285 -13.43 -0.17 -39.51
CA TYR A 285 -13.11 -1.20 -40.48
C TYR A 285 -14.34 -2.00 -40.96
N TYR A 286 -15.22 -2.42 -40.04
CA TYR A 286 -16.45 -3.15 -40.40
C TYR A 286 -17.39 -2.31 -41.26
N LYS A 287 -17.52 -1.02 -40.92
CA LYS A 287 -18.32 -0.07 -41.70
C LYS A 287 -17.78 0.08 -43.13
N ASP A 288 -16.46 0.15 -43.29
CA ASP A 288 -15.82 0.28 -44.60
C ASP A 288 -15.99 -1.00 -45.45
N MET A 289 -15.97 -2.18 -44.81
CA MET A 289 -16.16 -3.47 -45.47
C MET A 289 -17.63 -3.85 -45.73
N GLN A 290 -18.59 -3.09 -45.20
CA GLN A 290 -20.02 -3.44 -45.19
C GLN A 290 -20.32 -4.86 -44.67
N ASP A 291 -19.49 -5.34 -43.73
CA ASP A 291 -19.61 -6.65 -43.11
C ASP A 291 -19.68 -6.49 -41.58
N LEU A 292 -20.42 -7.37 -40.92
CA LEU A 292 -20.50 -7.45 -39.46
C LEU A 292 -19.58 -8.54 -38.88
N GLY A 293 -18.84 -9.27 -39.74
CA GLY A 293 -17.96 -10.38 -39.39
C GLY A 293 -16.55 -9.97 -38.95
N PRO A 294 -15.75 -10.89 -38.40
CA PRO A 294 -14.54 -10.59 -37.62
C PRO A 294 -13.41 -9.89 -38.39
N PHE A 295 -12.75 -8.93 -37.72
CA PHE A 295 -11.68 -8.08 -38.22
C PHE A 295 -10.43 -8.91 -38.60
N MET A 296 -10.22 -9.10 -39.91
CA MET A 296 -9.20 -10.02 -40.41
C MET A 296 -7.80 -9.39 -40.45
N ARG A 297 -6.80 -10.09 -39.90
CA ARG A 297 -5.40 -9.63 -39.82
C ARG A 297 -4.79 -9.28 -41.18
N ALA A 298 -5.17 -9.98 -42.25
CA ALA A 298 -4.65 -9.78 -43.59
C ALA A 298 -5.13 -8.48 -44.26
N LEU A 299 -6.14 -7.81 -43.70
CA LEU A 299 -6.84 -6.68 -44.30
C LEU A 299 -6.72 -5.40 -43.45
N ILE A 300 -5.85 -5.40 -42.43
CA ILE A 300 -5.65 -4.26 -41.52
C ILE A 300 -5.02 -3.09 -42.29
N PRO A 301 -5.63 -1.88 -42.28
CA PRO A 301 -5.01 -0.70 -42.86
C PRO A 301 -3.66 -0.37 -42.22
N ALA A 302 -2.72 0.14 -43.01
CA ALA A 302 -1.41 0.56 -42.50
C ALA A 302 -1.56 1.55 -41.34
N GLY A 303 -0.99 1.23 -40.17
CA GLY A 303 -1.01 2.08 -38.97
C GLY A 303 -2.04 1.70 -37.89
N VAL A 304 -2.94 0.74 -38.14
CA VAL A 304 -3.87 0.22 -37.12
C VAL A 304 -3.21 -0.94 -36.35
N GLN A 305 -3.27 -0.90 -35.01
CA GLN A 305 -2.72 -1.97 -34.17
C GLN A 305 -3.69 -3.17 -34.10
N TYR A 306 -3.20 -4.36 -34.45
CA TYR A 306 -3.96 -5.60 -34.36
C TYR A 306 -4.12 -6.05 -32.91
N HIS A 307 -5.34 -6.37 -32.51
CA HIS A 307 -5.63 -7.03 -31.24
C HIS A 307 -6.44 -8.30 -31.48
N GLU A 308 -5.85 -9.47 -31.22
CA GLU A 308 -6.43 -10.77 -31.62
C GLU A 308 -7.84 -11.01 -31.03
N GLY A 309 -8.07 -10.57 -29.79
CA GLY A 309 -9.40 -10.66 -29.16
C GLY A 309 -10.48 -9.85 -29.91
N LEU A 310 -10.24 -8.55 -30.16
CA LEU A 310 -11.18 -7.69 -30.89
C LEU A 310 -11.35 -8.12 -32.35
N ALA A 311 -10.29 -8.68 -32.94
CA ALA A 311 -10.31 -9.23 -34.28
C ALA A 311 -11.37 -10.32 -34.50
N ARG A 312 -11.86 -10.92 -33.40
CA ARG A 312 -12.85 -12.00 -33.41
C ARG A 312 -14.16 -11.58 -32.74
N SER A 313 -14.40 -10.28 -32.61
CA SER A 313 -15.57 -9.72 -31.94
C SER A 313 -16.56 -9.10 -32.91
N ASN A 314 -17.84 -9.45 -32.77
CA ASN A 314 -18.96 -8.67 -33.30
C ASN A 314 -19.15 -7.43 -32.43
N ILE A 315 -19.33 -6.25 -33.00
CA ILE A 315 -19.41 -4.99 -32.23
C ILE A 315 -20.72 -4.27 -32.53
N TYR A 316 -21.46 -3.93 -31.48
CA TYR A 316 -22.72 -3.18 -31.53
C TYR A 316 -22.62 -1.94 -30.65
N ARG A 317 -22.83 -0.76 -31.21
CA ARG A 317 -22.81 0.51 -30.48
C ARG A 317 -24.15 1.22 -30.55
N TYR A 318 -24.59 1.73 -29.41
CA TYR A 318 -25.81 2.52 -29.26
C TYR A 318 -25.51 3.83 -28.55
N GLU A 319 -26.28 4.86 -28.87
CA GLU A 319 -26.36 6.09 -28.09
C GLU A 319 -27.82 6.26 -27.63
N SER A 320 -28.22 5.50 -26.61
CA SER A 320 -29.60 5.53 -26.13
C SER A 320 -29.70 5.63 -24.61
N GLU A 321 -30.80 6.25 -24.17
CA GLU A 321 -31.09 6.42 -22.74
C GLU A 321 -31.10 5.09 -22.00
N TYR A 322 -31.71 4.07 -22.60
CA TYR A 322 -31.70 2.69 -22.14
C TYR A 322 -30.87 1.81 -23.07
N LEU A 323 -30.25 0.78 -22.50
CA LEU A 323 -29.46 -0.19 -23.25
C LEU A 323 -30.33 -0.90 -24.31
N LYS A 324 -29.75 -1.19 -25.48
CA LYS A 324 -30.34 -1.99 -26.55
C LYS A 324 -29.46 -3.20 -26.83
N PHE A 325 -30.03 -4.24 -27.42
CA PHE A 325 -29.30 -5.44 -27.82
C PHE A 325 -29.65 -5.88 -29.25
N PRO A 326 -28.72 -6.57 -29.93
CA PRO A 326 -29.04 -7.26 -31.17
C PRO A 326 -30.06 -8.38 -30.92
N THR A 327 -30.91 -8.62 -31.92
CA THR A 327 -31.91 -9.70 -31.92
C THR A 327 -31.59 -10.66 -33.08
N PRO A 328 -31.40 -11.97 -32.84
CA PRO A 328 -31.48 -12.67 -31.55
C PRO A 328 -30.32 -12.35 -30.60
N PHE A 329 -30.49 -12.63 -29.30
CA PHE A 329 -29.46 -12.38 -28.29
C PHE A 329 -28.16 -13.15 -28.61
N PRO A 330 -26.97 -12.52 -28.50
CA PRO A 330 -25.70 -13.15 -28.86
C PRO A 330 -25.35 -14.37 -27.99
N LYS A 331 -24.62 -15.33 -28.58
CA LYS A 331 -24.08 -16.51 -27.87
C LYS A 331 -22.56 -16.39 -27.70
N GLY A 332 -21.94 -17.30 -26.95
CA GLY A 332 -20.50 -17.27 -26.69
C GLY A 332 -20.14 -16.29 -25.59
N LEU A 333 -19.21 -15.38 -25.85
CA LEU A 333 -18.77 -14.33 -24.93
C LEU A 333 -19.50 -13.02 -25.27
N VAL A 334 -20.27 -12.48 -24.33
CA VAL A 334 -21.03 -11.23 -24.50
C VAL A 334 -20.53 -10.21 -23.49
N PHE A 335 -19.86 -9.18 -23.99
CA PHE A 335 -19.35 -8.06 -23.21
C PHE A 335 -20.30 -6.88 -23.36
N ILE A 336 -20.76 -6.31 -22.25
CA ILE A 336 -21.69 -5.19 -22.23
C ILE A 336 -21.05 -4.03 -21.48
N LYS A 337 -20.63 -3.00 -22.21
CA LYS A 337 -20.17 -1.75 -21.65
C LYS A 337 -21.29 -0.73 -21.69
N SER A 338 -21.82 -0.35 -20.53
CA SER A 338 -22.94 0.60 -20.49
C SER A 338 -22.95 1.42 -19.20
N PRO A 339 -23.16 2.76 -19.28
CA PRO A 339 -23.18 3.66 -18.13
C PRO A 339 -24.13 3.23 -17.02
N LYS A 340 -23.95 3.82 -15.84
CA LYS A 340 -24.82 3.57 -14.69
C LYS A 340 -26.21 4.14 -14.97
N GLY A 341 -27.26 3.43 -14.52
CA GLY A 341 -28.65 3.87 -14.67
C GLY A 341 -29.27 3.72 -16.07
N THR A 342 -28.64 2.96 -16.99
CA THR A 342 -29.16 2.71 -18.35
C THR A 342 -30.05 1.46 -18.45
N GLY A 343 -30.42 0.85 -17.32
CA GLY A 343 -31.31 -0.32 -17.29
C GLY A 343 -30.66 -1.66 -17.63
N LYS A 344 -29.33 -1.82 -17.47
CA LYS A 344 -28.61 -3.10 -17.71
C LYS A 344 -29.34 -4.31 -17.10
N THR A 345 -29.67 -4.24 -15.81
CA THR A 345 -30.33 -5.32 -15.06
C THR A 345 -31.77 -5.57 -15.53
N GLU A 346 -32.52 -4.52 -15.87
CA GLU A 346 -33.90 -4.67 -16.39
C GLU A 346 -33.91 -5.37 -17.74
N LEU A 347 -32.89 -5.11 -18.56
CA LEU A 347 -32.78 -5.79 -19.84
C LEU A 347 -32.39 -7.26 -19.66
N LEU A 348 -31.42 -7.57 -18.78
CA LEU A 348 -31.12 -8.97 -18.44
C LEU A 348 -32.34 -9.72 -17.91
N LYS A 349 -33.17 -9.07 -17.09
CA LYS A 349 -34.42 -9.66 -16.60
C LYS A 349 -35.33 -10.09 -17.74
N HIS A 350 -35.54 -9.23 -18.73
CA HIS A 350 -36.34 -9.54 -19.92
C HIS A 350 -35.78 -10.77 -20.67
N GLU A 351 -34.46 -10.83 -20.88
CA GLU A 351 -33.82 -11.97 -21.57
C GLU A 351 -33.84 -13.29 -20.79
N LEU A 352 -33.97 -13.22 -19.46
CA LEU A 352 -33.98 -14.40 -18.59
C LEU A 352 -35.39 -14.91 -18.26
N GLN A 353 -36.44 -14.15 -18.61
CA GLN A 353 -37.81 -14.36 -18.12
C GLN A 353 -38.43 -15.69 -18.62
N ASP A 354 -38.11 -16.11 -19.85
CA ASP A 354 -38.64 -17.34 -20.47
C ASP A 354 -37.59 -18.45 -20.66
N ASP A 355 -36.36 -18.25 -20.18
CA ASP A 355 -35.25 -19.18 -20.42
C ASP A 355 -35.04 -20.17 -19.26
N LYS A 356 -35.14 -21.48 -19.53
CA LYS A 356 -34.92 -22.55 -18.54
C LYS A 356 -33.46 -23.02 -18.41
N LYS A 357 -32.51 -22.41 -19.10
CA LYS A 357 -31.08 -22.77 -19.00
C LYS A 357 -30.53 -22.61 -17.60
N SER A 358 -29.59 -23.48 -17.24
CA SER A 358 -28.85 -23.32 -15.99
C SER A 358 -28.02 -22.03 -16.05
N THR A 359 -28.24 -21.15 -15.09
CA THR A 359 -27.68 -19.79 -15.04
C THR A 359 -26.99 -19.55 -13.72
N LEU A 360 -25.74 -19.11 -13.78
CA LEU A 360 -24.93 -18.69 -12.63
C LEU A 360 -24.69 -17.18 -12.71
N LEU A 361 -25.15 -16.43 -11.72
CA LEU A 361 -24.74 -15.05 -11.50
C LEU A 361 -23.56 -15.03 -10.53
N ILE A 362 -22.44 -14.46 -10.95
CA ILE A 362 -21.25 -14.25 -10.11
C ILE A 362 -21.18 -12.76 -9.79
N GLY A 363 -21.22 -12.44 -8.49
CA GLY A 363 -21.01 -11.09 -7.98
C GLY A 363 -19.83 -11.02 -7.02
N HIS A 364 -19.52 -9.82 -6.54
CA HIS A 364 -18.39 -9.55 -5.64
C HIS A 364 -18.82 -9.16 -4.21
N ARG A 365 -20.11 -8.93 -3.95
CA ARG A 365 -20.61 -8.54 -2.61
C ARG A 365 -21.93 -9.21 -2.24
N THR A 366 -22.01 -9.68 -1.01
CA THR A 366 -23.18 -10.37 -0.43
C THR A 366 -24.44 -9.50 -0.41
N ALA A 367 -24.33 -8.24 -0.01
CA ALA A 367 -25.45 -7.32 0.01
C ALA A 367 -26.06 -7.08 -1.39
N LEU A 368 -25.26 -7.18 -2.45
CA LEU A 368 -25.70 -6.91 -3.83
C LEU A 368 -26.28 -8.15 -4.50
N ILE A 369 -25.71 -9.33 -4.23
CA ILE A 369 -26.12 -10.55 -4.90
C ILE A 369 -27.59 -10.90 -4.63
N ARG A 370 -28.11 -10.62 -3.43
CA ARG A 370 -29.52 -10.86 -3.08
C ARG A 370 -30.46 -10.02 -3.94
N GLN A 371 -30.21 -8.70 -4.02
CA GLN A 371 -31.02 -7.80 -4.84
C GLN A 371 -30.94 -8.16 -6.32
N SER A 372 -29.76 -8.52 -6.83
CA SER A 372 -29.61 -8.96 -8.23
C SER A 372 -30.33 -10.29 -8.49
N CYS A 373 -30.29 -11.25 -7.56
CA CYS A 373 -31.04 -12.50 -7.65
C CYS A 373 -32.56 -12.27 -7.72
N GLU A 374 -33.10 -11.45 -6.81
CA GLU A 374 -34.52 -11.10 -6.78
C GLU A 374 -34.98 -10.44 -8.10
N ARG A 375 -34.18 -9.51 -8.63
CA ARG A 375 -34.50 -8.82 -9.88
C ARG A 375 -34.45 -9.75 -11.10
N LEU A 376 -33.51 -10.69 -11.15
CA LEU A 376 -33.29 -11.59 -12.28
C LEU A 376 -34.07 -12.92 -12.17
N GLY A 377 -34.80 -13.15 -11.07
CA GLY A 377 -35.50 -14.41 -10.82
C GLY A 377 -34.54 -15.60 -10.67
N LEU A 378 -33.46 -15.40 -9.91
CA LEU A 378 -32.48 -16.42 -9.52
C LEU A 378 -32.58 -16.69 -8.02
N GLN A 379 -32.18 -17.89 -7.59
CA GLN A 379 -32.05 -18.20 -6.16
C GLN A 379 -30.75 -17.59 -5.61
N CYS A 380 -30.79 -17.09 -4.37
CA CYS A 380 -29.62 -16.53 -3.72
C CYS A 380 -28.91 -17.62 -2.90
N TYR A 381 -27.59 -17.76 -3.05
CA TYR A 381 -26.82 -18.77 -2.31
C TYR A 381 -26.90 -18.61 -0.78
N LEU A 382 -27.21 -17.40 -0.31
CA LEU A 382 -27.41 -17.07 1.10
C LEU A 382 -28.63 -17.77 1.72
N ASP A 383 -29.56 -18.26 0.90
CA ASP A 383 -30.77 -18.95 1.37
C ASP A 383 -30.54 -20.45 1.59
N PHE A 384 -29.31 -20.95 1.33
CA PHE A 384 -28.95 -22.36 1.46
C PHE A 384 -27.72 -22.53 2.36
N THR A 385 -27.68 -23.64 3.07
CA THR A 385 -26.51 -24.09 3.84
C THR A 385 -25.80 -25.25 3.11
N GLY A 386 -24.48 -25.21 3.00
CA GLY A 386 -23.69 -26.30 2.38
C GLY A 386 -23.61 -26.26 0.85
N ALA A 387 -23.48 -27.42 0.21
CA ALA A 387 -23.28 -27.55 -1.24
C ALA A 387 -24.50 -27.05 -2.04
N LEU A 388 -24.24 -26.37 -3.16
CA LEU A 388 -25.25 -25.71 -3.97
C LEU A 388 -25.58 -26.53 -5.22
N GLN A 389 -26.82 -27.04 -5.31
CA GLN A 389 -27.30 -27.88 -6.43
C GLN A 389 -28.24 -27.15 -7.40
N GLU A 390 -28.63 -25.91 -7.05
CA GLU A 390 -29.59 -25.15 -7.83
C GLU A 390 -29.09 -24.82 -9.23
N LYS A 391 -29.99 -24.90 -10.21
CA LYS A 391 -29.66 -24.64 -11.62
C LYS A 391 -29.70 -23.16 -11.98
N ARG A 392 -30.30 -22.31 -11.14
CA ARG A 392 -30.46 -20.87 -11.37
C ARG A 392 -30.08 -20.11 -10.11
N LEU A 393 -28.82 -19.73 -10.00
CA LEU A 393 -28.20 -19.36 -8.74
C LEU A 393 -27.37 -18.08 -8.89
N GLY A 394 -27.36 -17.24 -7.87
CA GLY A 394 -26.38 -16.18 -7.70
C GLY A 394 -25.47 -16.41 -6.49
N VAL A 395 -24.17 -16.20 -6.68
CA VAL A 395 -23.09 -16.48 -5.72
C VAL A 395 -22.01 -15.40 -5.77
N CYS A 396 -21.39 -15.11 -4.62
CA CYS A 396 -20.21 -14.27 -4.56
C CYS A 396 -18.92 -15.06 -4.79
N VAL A 397 -17.86 -14.41 -5.28
CA VAL A 397 -16.55 -15.03 -5.52
C VAL A 397 -16.06 -15.87 -4.34
N ASP A 398 -16.16 -15.36 -3.11
CA ASP A 398 -15.70 -16.02 -1.88
C ASP A 398 -16.42 -17.36 -1.63
N SER A 399 -17.64 -17.49 -2.17
CA SER A 399 -18.52 -18.65 -2.00
C SER A 399 -18.52 -19.60 -3.20
N LEU A 400 -17.66 -19.39 -4.22
CA LEU A 400 -17.57 -20.30 -5.38
C LEU A 400 -17.20 -21.73 -5.00
N HIS A 401 -16.46 -21.93 -3.90
CA HIS A 401 -16.11 -23.25 -3.39
C HIS A 401 -17.34 -24.14 -3.11
N ARG A 402 -18.51 -23.55 -2.82
CA ARG A 402 -19.77 -24.26 -2.56
C ARG A 402 -20.40 -24.91 -3.81
N LEU A 403 -19.84 -24.66 -5.00
CA LEU A 403 -20.22 -25.32 -6.25
C LEU A 403 -19.53 -26.68 -6.45
N LYS A 404 -18.53 -27.00 -5.63
CA LYS A 404 -17.92 -28.33 -5.57
C LYS A 404 -18.74 -29.22 -4.62
N TRP A 405 -19.07 -30.43 -5.05
CA TRP A 405 -19.70 -31.44 -4.20
C TRP A 405 -19.06 -32.83 -4.40
N LEU A 406 -19.13 -33.66 -3.37
CA LEU A 406 -18.55 -35.01 -3.35
C LEU A 406 -19.65 -36.04 -3.64
N ASP A 407 -19.42 -36.94 -4.59
CA ASP A 407 -20.28 -38.12 -4.79
C ASP A 407 -19.96 -39.19 -3.73
N HIS A 408 -20.99 -39.70 -3.04
CA HIS A 408 -20.86 -40.71 -1.99
C HIS A 408 -20.86 -42.13 -2.55
N ILE A 409 -19.71 -42.63 -3.01
CA ILE A 409 -19.55 -44.07 -3.32
C ILE A 409 -18.20 -44.55 -2.78
N THR A 410 -18.14 -44.81 -1.47
CA THR A 410 -16.97 -45.34 -0.72
C THR A 410 -15.73 -44.42 -0.63
N PRO A 411 -14.90 -44.54 0.43
CA PRO A 411 -13.67 -43.73 0.60
C PRO A 411 -12.66 -43.85 -0.55
N TYR A 412 -12.82 -44.86 -1.40
CA TYR A 412 -11.94 -45.16 -2.53
C TYR A 412 -12.35 -44.45 -3.85
N GLN A 413 -13.53 -43.81 -3.91
CA GLN A 413 -14.02 -43.12 -5.12
C GLN A 413 -14.48 -41.68 -4.88
N MET A 414 -13.85 -40.93 -3.96
CA MET A 414 -14.10 -39.50 -3.83
C MET A 414 -13.59 -38.74 -5.07
N GLN A 415 -14.43 -38.60 -6.10
CA GLN A 415 -14.23 -37.65 -7.19
C GLN A 415 -15.05 -36.40 -6.90
N GLN A 416 -14.38 -35.24 -6.85
CA GLN A 416 -15.06 -33.95 -6.77
C GLN A 416 -15.78 -33.69 -8.09
N LYS A 417 -17.09 -33.47 -8.03
CA LYS A 417 -17.88 -33.05 -9.19
C LYS A 417 -18.22 -31.57 -9.04
N GLU A 418 -18.07 -30.83 -10.13
CA GLU A 418 -18.37 -29.39 -10.18
C GLU A 418 -19.78 -29.21 -10.72
N ASN A 419 -20.59 -28.37 -10.07
CA ASN A 419 -21.90 -27.97 -10.60
C ASN A 419 -21.69 -26.92 -11.71
N LEU A 420 -21.70 -27.35 -12.98
CA LEU A 420 -21.38 -26.50 -14.13
C LEU A 420 -22.63 -25.91 -14.78
N PHE A 421 -22.57 -24.63 -15.14
CA PHE A 421 -23.71 -23.89 -15.69
C PHE A 421 -23.59 -23.67 -17.20
N GLU A 422 -24.72 -23.59 -17.90
CA GLU A 422 -24.75 -23.30 -19.34
C GLU A 422 -24.61 -21.80 -19.63
N ARG A 423 -25.11 -20.96 -18.73
CA ARG A 423 -24.99 -19.51 -18.78
C ARG A 423 -24.29 -18.98 -17.53
N ILE A 424 -23.34 -18.08 -17.71
CA ILE A 424 -22.72 -17.31 -16.62
C ILE A 424 -23.00 -15.84 -16.86
N ILE A 425 -23.37 -15.12 -15.80
CA ILE A 425 -23.51 -13.67 -15.77
C ILE A 425 -22.51 -13.15 -14.75
N ILE A 426 -21.70 -12.19 -15.14
CA ILE A 426 -20.75 -11.50 -14.28
C ILE A 426 -21.16 -10.03 -14.25
N ASP A 427 -21.83 -9.63 -13.18
CA ASP A 427 -22.23 -8.24 -12.96
C ASP A 427 -21.10 -7.48 -12.26
N GLU A 428 -20.84 -6.24 -12.68
CA GLU A 428 -19.68 -5.45 -12.24
C GLU A 428 -18.36 -6.22 -12.45
N SER A 429 -18.13 -6.69 -13.69
CA SER A 429 -17.06 -7.64 -14.01
C SER A 429 -15.66 -7.15 -13.65
N GLU A 430 -15.36 -5.86 -13.75
CA GLU A 430 -14.05 -5.30 -13.33
C GLU A 430 -13.87 -5.47 -11.80
N GLN A 431 -14.95 -5.33 -11.02
CA GLN A 431 -14.93 -5.51 -9.57
C GLN A 431 -14.83 -6.98 -9.18
N VAL A 432 -15.54 -7.88 -9.87
CA VAL A 432 -15.44 -9.34 -9.65
C VAL A 432 -14.02 -9.84 -9.89
N LEU A 433 -13.39 -9.44 -11.00
CA LEU A 433 -12.02 -9.84 -11.31
C LEU A 433 -11.02 -9.24 -10.30
N SER A 434 -11.19 -7.97 -9.93
CA SER A 434 -10.34 -7.33 -8.92
C SER A 434 -10.50 -7.94 -7.53
N HIS A 435 -11.68 -8.50 -7.19
CA HIS A 435 -11.96 -9.10 -5.89
C HIS A 435 -11.12 -10.35 -5.63
N PHE A 436 -10.69 -11.09 -6.67
CA PHE A 436 -9.72 -12.17 -6.50
C PHE A 436 -8.41 -11.71 -5.85
N LEU A 437 -8.07 -10.42 -5.93
CA LEU A 437 -6.85 -9.84 -5.37
C LEU A 437 -7.08 -9.19 -4.00
N SER A 438 -8.29 -9.26 -3.47
CA SER A 438 -8.64 -8.69 -2.18
C SER A 438 -8.03 -9.49 -1.03
N ASP A 439 -7.74 -8.78 0.07
CA ASP A 439 -7.30 -9.39 1.33
C ASP A 439 -8.40 -10.21 2.01
N THR A 440 -9.66 -10.08 1.58
CA THR A 440 -10.79 -10.86 2.12
C THR A 440 -10.81 -12.30 1.63
N ILE A 441 -10.08 -12.62 0.56
CA ILE A 441 -9.87 -14.01 0.14
C ILE A 441 -8.56 -14.50 0.74
N ASP A 442 -8.65 -15.58 1.53
CA ASP A 442 -7.47 -16.21 2.08
C ASP A 442 -6.51 -16.69 0.97
N ALA A 443 -5.22 -16.46 1.17
CA ALA A 443 -4.20 -16.78 0.17
C ALA A 443 -4.13 -18.29 -0.14
N THR A 444 -4.57 -19.16 0.77
CA THR A 444 -4.56 -20.60 0.58
C THR A 444 -5.75 -21.11 -0.24
N THR A 445 -6.90 -20.41 -0.20
CA THR A 445 -8.13 -20.80 -0.93
C THR A 445 -8.30 -20.07 -2.27
N ARG A 446 -7.62 -18.93 -2.46
CA ARG A 446 -7.72 -18.11 -3.68
C ARG A 446 -7.52 -18.89 -4.98
N HIS A 447 -6.52 -19.77 -5.03
CA HIS A 447 -6.24 -20.59 -6.20
C HIS A 447 -7.38 -21.56 -6.51
N ASP A 448 -7.95 -22.19 -5.49
CA ASP A 448 -9.07 -23.12 -5.65
C ASP A 448 -10.34 -22.42 -6.17
N LEU A 449 -10.65 -21.23 -5.64
CA LEU A 449 -11.76 -20.40 -6.13
C LEU A 449 -11.56 -20.01 -7.59
N PHE A 450 -10.33 -19.65 -7.96
CA PHE A 450 -9.99 -19.27 -9.33
C PHE A 450 -10.07 -20.44 -10.31
N GLU A 451 -9.66 -21.64 -9.92
CA GLU A 451 -9.82 -22.83 -10.75
C GLU A 451 -11.30 -23.19 -10.96
N ILE A 452 -12.15 -23.06 -9.92
CA ILE A 452 -13.60 -23.24 -10.07
C ILE A 452 -14.16 -22.22 -11.05
N PHE A 453 -13.79 -20.94 -10.88
CA PHE A 453 -14.19 -19.88 -11.80
C PHE A 453 -13.80 -20.20 -13.26
N CYS A 454 -12.56 -20.65 -13.47
CA CYS A 454 -12.08 -21.07 -14.79
C CYS A 454 -12.88 -22.26 -15.35
N ALA A 455 -13.20 -23.26 -14.53
CA ALA A 455 -13.99 -24.41 -14.96
C ALA A 455 -15.40 -24.01 -15.41
N GLN A 456 -16.06 -23.13 -14.65
CA GLN A 456 -17.35 -22.55 -15.01
C GLN A 456 -17.28 -21.86 -16.37
N LEU A 457 -16.32 -20.94 -16.55
CA LEU A 457 -16.16 -20.19 -17.79
C LEU A 457 -15.91 -21.10 -19.00
N ARG A 458 -15.07 -22.12 -18.86
CA ARG A 458 -14.79 -23.05 -19.96
C ARG A 458 -16.01 -23.86 -20.37
N HIS A 459 -16.84 -24.29 -19.42
CA HIS A 459 -18.03 -25.08 -19.72
C HIS A 459 -19.21 -24.26 -20.28
N ALA A 460 -19.39 -23.01 -19.82
CA ALA A 460 -20.54 -22.20 -20.20
C ALA A 460 -20.66 -21.97 -21.71
N LYS A 461 -21.87 -22.14 -22.25
CA LYS A 461 -22.22 -21.85 -23.65
C LYS A 461 -22.40 -20.35 -23.88
N THR A 462 -22.74 -19.60 -22.83
CA THR A 462 -22.92 -18.15 -22.89
C THR A 462 -22.36 -17.51 -21.62
N ILE A 463 -21.45 -16.57 -21.76
CA ILE A 463 -20.89 -15.78 -20.67
C ILE A 463 -21.24 -14.33 -20.94
N ILE A 464 -21.93 -13.68 -20.01
CA ILE A 464 -22.36 -12.30 -20.12
C ILE A 464 -21.61 -11.50 -19.05
N ALA A 465 -20.70 -10.62 -19.46
CA ALA A 465 -19.98 -9.73 -18.57
C ALA A 465 -20.47 -8.30 -18.79
N LEU A 466 -20.90 -7.63 -17.72
CA LEU A 466 -21.44 -6.28 -17.80
C LEU A 466 -20.77 -5.35 -16.78
N ASP A 467 -20.34 -4.18 -17.25
CA ASP A 467 -19.72 -3.16 -16.41
C ASP A 467 -19.86 -1.77 -17.08
N ALA A 468 -19.86 -0.69 -16.30
CA ALA A 468 -19.76 0.66 -16.87
C ALA A 468 -18.32 0.97 -17.32
N ASP A 469 -17.35 0.42 -16.60
CA ASP A 469 -15.93 0.69 -16.74
C ASP A 469 -15.20 -0.45 -17.49
N LEU A 470 -15.97 -1.34 -18.15
CA LEU A 470 -15.46 -2.48 -18.91
C LEU A 470 -14.30 -2.05 -19.83
N GLY A 471 -13.15 -2.70 -19.65
CA GLY A 471 -11.95 -2.45 -20.43
C GLY A 471 -11.11 -3.71 -20.64
N TRP A 472 -9.80 -3.51 -20.81
CA TRP A 472 -8.86 -4.59 -21.11
C TRP A 472 -8.81 -5.68 -20.02
N LEU A 473 -8.99 -5.35 -18.75
CA LEU A 473 -8.99 -6.34 -17.66
C LEU A 473 -10.09 -7.38 -17.88
N THR A 474 -11.34 -6.95 -18.02
CA THR A 474 -12.47 -7.85 -18.29
C THR A 474 -12.30 -8.57 -19.63
N PHE A 475 -12.03 -7.81 -20.69
CA PHE A 475 -12.02 -8.34 -22.04
C PHE A 475 -10.94 -9.41 -22.23
N GLU A 476 -9.69 -9.15 -21.85
CA GLU A 476 -8.57 -10.09 -22.02
C GLU A 476 -8.71 -11.31 -21.12
N THR A 477 -9.04 -11.07 -19.84
CA THR A 477 -9.15 -12.16 -18.87
C THR A 477 -10.22 -13.15 -19.30
N LEU A 478 -11.43 -12.69 -19.59
CA LEU A 478 -12.52 -13.61 -19.94
C LEU A 478 -12.32 -14.20 -21.34
N SER A 479 -11.77 -13.44 -22.29
CA SER A 479 -11.46 -13.98 -23.63
C SER A 479 -10.43 -15.08 -23.59
N LYS A 480 -9.46 -15.03 -22.66
CA LYS A 480 -8.46 -16.09 -22.44
C LYS A 480 -9.03 -17.27 -21.64
N LEU A 481 -9.70 -17.01 -20.52
CA LEU A 481 -10.16 -18.04 -19.59
C LEU A 481 -11.33 -18.88 -20.13
N ALA A 482 -12.20 -18.28 -20.95
CA ALA A 482 -13.38 -18.96 -21.47
C ALA A 482 -13.08 -19.95 -22.60
N GLN A 483 -11.87 -19.92 -23.19
CA GLN A 483 -11.51 -20.79 -24.30
C GLN A 483 -11.25 -22.23 -23.83
N PRO A 484 -11.64 -23.23 -24.65
CA PRO A 484 -11.38 -24.63 -24.36
C PRO A 484 -9.88 -24.97 -24.45
N ARG A 485 -9.41 -25.93 -23.64
CA ARG A 485 -7.98 -26.31 -23.57
C ARG A 485 -7.48 -27.04 -24.84
N GLN A 486 -8.31 -27.82 -25.55
CA GLN A 486 -7.98 -28.47 -26.82
C GLN A 486 -9.25 -28.81 -27.66
N GLY A 487 -9.15 -28.77 -29.00
CA GLY A 487 -10.00 -29.56 -29.93
C GLY A 487 -11.46 -29.11 -30.18
N THR A 488 -11.88 -27.91 -29.75
CA THR A 488 -13.25 -27.40 -29.97
C THR A 488 -13.24 -26.00 -30.59
N SER A 489 -14.37 -25.60 -31.21
CA SER A 489 -14.53 -24.27 -31.80
C SER A 489 -14.42 -23.18 -30.73
N PHE A 490 -13.68 -22.12 -31.02
CA PHE A 490 -13.56 -20.94 -30.16
C PHE A 490 -14.94 -20.34 -29.85
N LYS A 491 -15.13 -19.82 -28.63
CA LYS A 491 -16.32 -19.02 -28.33
C LYS A 491 -16.20 -17.69 -29.03
N GLU A 492 -17.12 -17.40 -29.94
CA GLU A 492 -17.25 -16.08 -30.55
C GLU A 492 -17.50 -15.03 -29.48
N SER A 493 -17.01 -13.82 -29.72
CA SER A 493 -17.17 -12.70 -28.81
C SER A 493 -18.07 -11.63 -29.43
N THR A 494 -18.92 -11.01 -28.61
CA THR A 494 -19.78 -9.90 -28.98
C THR A 494 -19.62 -8.79 -27.96
N LEU A 495 -19.37 -7.57 -28.42
CA LEU A 495 -19.22 -6.39 -27.61
C LEU A 495 -20.40 -5.44 -27.88
N VAL A 496 -21.15 -5.11 -26.83
CA VAL A 496 -22.28 -4.20 -26.85
C VAL A 496 -21.92 -2.96 -26.04
N ILE A 497 -21.86 -1.80 -26.70
CA ILE A 497 -21.49 -0.52 -26.08
C ILE A 497 -22.70 0.43 -26.11
N ASN A 498 -22.99 1.07 -24.99
CA ASN A 498 -23.93 2.20 -24.95
C ASN A 498 -23.21 3.48 -24.51
N ASP A 499 -23.01 4.43 -25.42
CA ASP A 499 -22.25 5.67 -25.16
C ASP A 499 -23.11 6.84 -24.69
N ARG A 500 -24.14 6.55 -23.86
CA ARG A 500 -25.03 7.59 -23.31
C ARG A 500 -24.22 8.69 -22.62
N LYS A 501 -24.34 9.92 -23.13
CA LYS A 501 -23.75 11.13 -22.52
C LYS A 501 -24.69 11.79 -21.51
N THR A 502 -24.11 12.38 -20.46
CA THR A 502 -24.81 13.12 -19.40
C THR A 502 -24.27 14.55 -19.34
N ALA A 503 -25.07 15.53 -19.76
CA ALA A 503 -24.70 16.95 -19.73
C ALA A 503 -24.96 17.61 -18.35
N ALA A 504 -24.42 17.02 -17.28
CA ALA A 504 -24.57 17.57 -15.92
C ALA A 504 -23.28 18.29 -15.48
N PRO A 505 -23.37 19.51 -14.91
CA PRO A 505 -22.21 20.22 -14.39
C PRO A 505 -21.65 19.52 -13.13
N LEU A 506 -20.34 19.61 -12.95
CA LEU A 506 -19.60 19.11 -11.79
C LEU A 506 -18.56 20.15 -11.39
N GLN A 507 -18.61 20.58 -10.13
CA GLN A 507 -17.69 21.56 -9.57
C GLN A 507 -16.48 20.86 -8.95
N MET A 508 -15.28 21.15 -9.46
CA MET A 508 -14.00 20.60 -9.02
C MET A 508 -13.25 21.63 -8.18
N PHE A 509 -13.21 21.42 -6.88
CA PHE A 509 -12.56 22.31 -5.94
C PHE A 509 -11.03 22.10 -5.93
N GLU A 510 -10.29 23.20 -5.82
CA GLU A 510 -8.84 23.17 -5.63
C GLU A 510 -8.46 22.82 -4.18
N SER A 511 -9.13 23.46 -3.22
CA SER A 511 -8.85 23.34 -1.79
C SER A 511 -9.86 22.43 -1.08
N ARG A 512 -9.35 21.46 -0.32
CA ARG A 512 -10.18 20.58 0.52
C ARG A 512 -10.87 21.38 1.59
N GLU A 513 -10.11 22.24 2.26
CA GLU A 513 -10.57 23.07 3.36
C GLU A 513 -11.65 24.07 2.88
N HIS A 514 -11.50 24.66 1.68
CA HIS A 514 -12.56 25.48 1.07
C HIS A 514 -13.85 24.65 0.91
N MET A 515 -13.79 23.46 0.31
CA MET A 515 -14.98 22.63 0.11
C MET A 515 -15.63 22.17 1.44
N ILE A 516 -14.86 22.02 2.52
CA ILE A 516 -15.41 21.76 3.86
C ILE A 516 -16.17 22.99 4.39
N GLY A 517 -15.67 24.20 4.18
CA GLY A 517 -16.38 25.43 4.55
C GLY A 517 -17.67 25.62 3.74
N ASP A 518 -17.63 25.31 2.44
CA ASP A 518 -18.82 25.32 1.58
C ASP A 518 -19.86 24.24 1.99
N LEU A 519 -19.41 23.05 2.41
CA LEU A 519 -20.27 22.03 3.05
C LEU A 519 -20.93 22.56 4.33
N LYS A 520 -20.16 23.22 5.20
CA LYS A 520 -20.66 23.85 6.43
C LYS A 520 -21.77 24.85 6.11
N GLN A 521 -21.54 25.73 5.13
CA GLN A 521 -22.50 26.75 4.72
C GLN A 521 -23.76 26.10 4.13
N ALA A 522 -23.63 25.10 3.25
CA ALA A 522 -24.79 24.40 2.68
C ALA A 522 -25.68 23.77 3.75
N VAL A 523 -25.09 23.19 4.80
CA VAL A 523 -25.85 22.64 5.94
C VAL A 523 -26.49 23.75 6.77
N ALA A 524 -25.79 24.87 6.99
CA ALA A 524 -26.34 26.04 7.67
C ALA A 524 -27.54 26.65 6.92
N ASP A 525 -27.51 26.63 5.59
CA ASP A 525 -28.59 27.07 4.70
C ASP A 525 -29.78 26.09 4.67
N GLY A 526 -29.73 24.98 5.42
CA GLY A 526 -30.78 23.97 5.47
C GLY A 526 -30.82 23.02 4.26
N LYS A 527 -29.74 22.95 3.47
CA LYS A 527 -29.65 22.02 2.34
C LYS A 527 -29.41 20.59 2.82
N ARG A 528 -30.03 19.62 2.16
CA ARG A 528 -29.77 18.19 2.35
C ARG A 528 -28.53 17.78 1.57
N VAL A 529 -27.52 17.29 2.29
CA VAL A 529 -26.22 16.95 1.73
C VAL A 529 -25.93 15.45 1.79
N PHE A 530 -25.30 14.94 0.74
CA PHE A 530 -24.70 13.61 0.74
C PHE A 530 -23.18 13.77 0.62
N VAL A 531 -22.42 13.25 1.57
CA VAL A 531 -20.97 13.34 1.62
C VAL A 531 -20.38 11.94 1.50
N THR A 532 -19.39 11.78 0.62
CA THR A 532 -18.67 10.52 0.46
C THR A 532 -17.16 10.76 0.47
N SER A 533 -16.41 9.82 1.04
CA SER A 533 -14.95 9.89 1.10
C SER A 533 -14.32 8.51 1.22
N ASN A 534 -13.15 8.32 0.62
CA ASN A 534 -12.30 7.17 0.89
C ASN A 534 -11.53 7.26 2.24
N SER A 535 -11.79 8.28 3.05
CA SER A 535 -11.21 8.43 4.40
C SER A 535 -12.29 8.36 5.48
N LYS A 536 -12.36 7.21 6.16
CA LYS A 536 -13.25 7.00 7.32
C LYS A 536 -13.05 8.07 8.40
N LYS A 537 -11.79 8.41 8.70
CA LYS A 537 -11.46 9.46 9.70
C LYS A 537 -12.04 10.81 9.31
N LEU A 538 -12.02 11.16 8.01
CA LEU A 538 -12.57 12.43 7.54
C LEU A 538 -14.09 12.46 7.70
N VAL A 539 -14.83 11.45 7.22
CA VAL A 539 -16.30 11.46 7.33
C VAL A 539 -16.79 11.38 8.77
N SER A 540 -16.10 10.65 9.65
CA SER A 540 -16.40 10.70 11.08
C SER A 540 -16.17 12.10 11.68
N SER A 541 -15.07 12.77 11.32
CA SER A 541 -14.79 14.12 11.79
C SER A 541 -15.82 15.13 11.28
N LEU A 542 -16.21 15.05 10.00
CA LEU A 542 -17.22 15.93 9.42
C LEU A 542 -18.60 15.68 10.03
N HIS A 543 -18.98 14.42 10.25
CA HIS A 543 -20.27 14.08 10.86
C HIS A 543 -20.41 14.69 12.25
N GLU A 544 -19.40 14.55 13.11
CA GLU A 544 -19.42 15.14 14.45
C GLU A 544 -19.32 16.67 14.41
N GLY A 545 -18.47 17.22 13.53
CA GLY A 545 -18.31 18.66 13.39
C GLY A 545 -19.59 19.37 12.95
N LEU A 546 -20.39 18.74 12.08
CA LEU A 546 -21.60 19.35 11.52
C LEU A 546 -22.78 19.44 12.49
N LYS A 547 -22.80 18.65 13.57
CA LYS A 547 -23.95 18.59 14.50
C LYS A 547 -24.34 19.94 15.10
N GLY A 548 -23.36 20.82 15.32
CA GLY A 548 -23.55 22.16 15.89
C GLY A 548 -23.64 23.29 14.87
N THR A 549 -23.78 22.98 13.57
CA THR A 549 -23.81 24.01 12.52
C THR A 549 -25.13 24.79 12.47
N THR A 550 -26.23 24.20 12.95
CA THR A 550 -27.56 24.82 13.00
C THR A 550 -28.07 24.89 14.44
N GLU A 551 -28.91 25.88 14.76
CA GLU A 551 -29.50 26.02 16.10
C GLU A 551 -30.38 24.82 16.49
N ALA A 552 -31.09 24.24 15.51
CA ALA A 552 -31.92 23.05 15.70
C ALA A 552 -31.12 21.73 15.77
N GLY A 553 -29.80 21.78 15.53
CA GLY A 553 -28.97 20.62 15.30
C GLY A 553 -29.17 20.01 13.90
N VAL A 554 -28.21 19.20 13.47
CA VAL A 554 -28.22 18.55 12.14
C VAL A 554 -28.56 17.07 12.31
N ARG A 555 -29.60 16.59 11.61
CA ARG A 555 -29.95 15.17 11.58
C ARG A 555 -28.97 14.43 10.66
N GLY A 556 -27.88 13.97 11.24
CA GLY A 556 -26.82 13.25 10.54
C GLY A 556 -26.97 11.73 10.58
N ILE A 557 -26.58 11.05 9.49
CA ILE A 557 -26.29 9.61 9.51
C ILE A 557 -24.87 9.36 8.99
N LEU A 558 -24.11 8.52 9.69
CA LEU A 558 -22.75 8.12 9.33
C LEU A 558 -22.75 6.64 8.93
N VAL A 559 -22.36 6.34 7.69
CA VAL A 559 -22.23 4.97 7.17
C VAL A 559 -20.76 4.64 6.92
N THR A 560 -20.17 3.87 7.82
CA THR A 560 -18.78 3.41 7.77
C THR A 560 -18.70 1.98 8.27
N SER A 561 -17.53 1.33 8.13
CA SER A 561 -17.32 -0.01 8.68
C SER A 561 -17.52 -0.11 10.20
N ASP A 562 -17.56 1.03 10.91
CA ASP A 562 -17.82 1.09 12.36
C ASP A 562 -19.29 1.42 12.69
N THR A 563 -20.16 1.58 11.70
CA THR A 563 -21.57 1.93 11.90
C THR A 563 -22.53 1.11 11.04
N THR A 564 -22.05 0.33 10.07
CA THR A 564 -22.87 -0.47 9.14
C THR A 564 -23.89 -1.38 9.82
N SER A 565 -23.62 -1.81 11.06
CA SER A 565 -24.52 -2.67 11.80
C SER A 565 -25.46 -1.96 12.77
N ASP A 566 -25.30 -0.64 12.99
CA ASP A 566 -26.24 0.13 13.79
C ASP A 566 -27.64 0.03 13.19
N LYS A 567 -28.68 -0.22 14.00
CA LYS A 567 -30.05 -0.51 13.52
C LYS A 567 -30.57 0.54 12.52
N GLY A 568 -30.31 1.82 12.78
CA GLY A 568 -30.68 2.92 11.88
C GLY A 568 -29.90 2.90 10.56
N VAL A 569 -28.63 2.50 10.59
CA VAL A 569 -27.78 2.37 9.40
C VAL A 569 -28.16 1.14 8.58
N LYS A 570 -28.42 -0.01 9.21
CA LYS A 570 -28.98 -1.20 8.54
C LYS A 570 -30.29 -0.89 7.83
N ALA A 571 -31.20 -0.20 8.53
CA ALA A 571 -32.46 0.25 7.93
C ALA A 571 -32.22 1.18 6.73
N PHE A 572 -31.31 2.16 6.88
CA PHE A 572 -30.92 3.05 5.78
C PHE A 572 -30.32 2.30 4.60
N ILE A 573 -29.42 1.34 4.81
CA ILE A 573 -28.80 0.56 3.72
C ILE A 573 -29.84 -0.30 2.98
N ALA A 574 -30.84 -0.81 3.70
CA ALA A 574 -31.90 -1.63 3.12
C ALA A 574 -32.88 -0.83 2.24
N ASP A 575 -33.21 0.42 2.63
CA ASP A 575 -34.07 1.31 1.84
C ASP A 575 -33.54 2.76 1.83
N PRO A 576 -32.43 3.00 1.12
CA PRO A 576 -31.70 4.26 1.20
C PRO A 576 -32.43 5.41 0.50
N ALA A 577 -33.18 5.13 -0.57
CA ALA A 577 -33.96 6.15 -1.27
C ALA A 577 -35.08 6.70 -0.38
N LYS A 578 -35.79 5.82 0.34
CA LYS A 578 -36.87 6.25 1.25
C LYS A 578 -36.33 7.01 2.45
N LEU A 579 -35.31 6.47 3.13
CA LEU A 579 -34.83 7.00 4.40
C LEU A 579 -33.86 8.18 4.25
N ALA A 580 -33.31 8.43 3.05
CA ALA A 580 -32.45 9.58 2.80
C ALA A 580 -33.12 10.93 3.15
N LEU A 581 -34.46 11.02 3.08
CA LEU A 581 -35.19 12.25 3.36
C LEU A 581 -35.28 12.58 4.86
N ASP A 582 -35.04 11.61 5.73
CA ASP A 582 -35.09 11.77 7.19
C ASP A 582 -33.87 12.50 7.75
N TYR A 583 -32.80 12.59 6.94
CA TYR A 583 -31.52 13.17 7.32
C TYR A 583 -31.24 14.46 6.55
N ASP A 584 -30.56 15.38 7.22
CA ASP A 584 -30.04 16.62 6.63
C ASP A 584 -28.63 16.37 6.06
N ALA A 585 -27.85 15.48 6.68
CA ALA A 585 -26.50 15.13 6.24
C ALA A 585 -26.26 13.61 6.26
N ILE A 586 -25.98 13.02 5.10
CA ILE A 586 -25.65 11.59 4.95
C ILE A 586 -24.16 11.48 4.64
N LEU A 587 -23.35 10.92 5.54
CA LEU A 587 -21.90 10.81 5.37
C LEU A 587 -21.47 9.36 5.23
N THR A 588 -20.68 9.03 4.20
CA THR A 588 -20.38 7.64 3.82
C THR A 588 -18.90 7.42 3.53
N SER A 589 -18.35 6.30 3.99
CA SER A 589 -17.08 5.74 3.46
C SER A 589 -17.36 4.68 2.38
N PRO A 590 -16.35 4.02 1.78
CA PRO A 590 -16.57 2.94 0.82
C PRO A 590 -17.33 1.72 1.39
N SER A 591 -17.66 1.75 2.69
CA SER A 591 -18.48 0.76 3.38
C SER A 591 -19.94 0.78 2.93
N LEU A 592 -20.47 1.90 2.44
CA LEU A 592 -21.71 1.87 1.67
C LEU A 592 -21.40 1.13 0.36
N GLY A 593 -22.02 -0.04 0.13
CA GLY A 593 -21.60 -1.00 -0.91
C GLY A 593 -21.96 -0.58 -2.34
N THR A 594 -21.19 -0.97 -3.37
CA THR A 594 -21.19 -0.40 -4.74
C THR A 594 -22.47 -0.53 -5.58
N GLY A 595 -23.54 -1.15 -5.07
CA GLY A 595 -24.86 -1.20 -5.72
C GLY A 595 -26.01 -0.54 -4.94
N VAL A 596 -25.71 0.20 -3.86
CA VAL A 596 -26.72 1.08 -3.23
C VAL A 596 -27.04 2.25 -4.16
N ASP A 597 -28.32 2.37 -4.52
CA ASP A 597 -28.88 3.40 -5.39
C ASP A 597 -29.88 4.28 -4.62
N ILE A 598 -29.67 5.60 -4.61
CA ILE A 598 -30.58 6.61 -4.06
C ILE A 598 -31.21 7.32 -5.25
N THR A 599 -32.36 6.80 -5.68
CA THR A 599 -33.13 7.30 -6.82
C THR A 599 -34.54 7.63 -6.38
N PHE A 600 -34.98 8.87 -6.63
CA PHE A 600 -36.34 9.31 -6.31
C PHE A 600 -37.27 9.15 -7.53
N PRO A 601 -38.57 8.87 -7.31
CA PRO A 601 -39.57 8.85 -8.37
C PRO A 601 -39.55 10.13 -9.20
N GLY A 602 -39.83 10.03 -10.50
CA GLY A 602 -39.84 11.19 -11.39
C GLY A 602 -38.48 11.86 -11.63
N ARG A 603 -37.37 11.27 -11.15
CA ARG A 603 -36.01 11.83 -11.23
C ARG A 603 -35.85 13.13 -10.42
N GLU A 604 -36.60 13.26 -9.33
CA GLU A 604 -36.55 14.45 -8.47
C GLU A 604 -35.20 14.60 -7.75
N ALA A 605 -34.65 15.81 -7.75
CA ALA A 605 -33.41 16.16 -7.06
C ALA A 605 -33.67 16.50 -5.58
N LYS A 606 -33.90 15.48 -4.74
CA LYS A 606 -34.16 15.67 -3.29
C LYS A 606 -32.91 15.79 -2.41
N ILE A 607 -31.76 15.40 -2.96
CA ILE A 607 -30.45 15.68 -2.36
C ILE A 607 -29.91 16.92 -3.07
N ASP A 608 -29.79 18.01 -2.33
CA ASP A 608 -29.42 19.31 -2.88
C ASP A 608 -27.97 19.31 -3.37
N VAL A 609 -27.06 18.71 -2.59
CA VAL A 609 -25.62 18.72 -2.91
C VAL A 609 -24.95 17.40 -2.56
N VAL A 610 -24.18 16.86 -3.51
CA VAL A 610 -23.27 15.72 -3.30
C VAL A 610 -21.84 16.23 -3.18
N TYR A 611 -21.16 15.88 -2.10
CA TYR A 611 -19.76 16.18 -1.82
C TYR A 611 -18.89 14.93 -1.89
N GLY A 612 -17.86 14.93 -2.74
CA GLY A 612 -16.88 13.85 -2.85
C GLY A 612 -15.49 14.29 -2.41
N PHE A 613 -14.99 13.77 -1.28
CA PHE A 613 -13.65 14.07 -0.74
C PHE A 613 -12.71 12.86 -0.92
N PHE A 614 -11.73 12.96 -1.83
CA PHE A 614 -10.91 11.81 -2.18
C PHE A 614 -9.41 12.04 -2.01
N GLU A 615 -8.80 11.23 -1.15
CA GLU A 615 -7.34 11.21 -0.95
C GLU A 615 -6.66 10.27 -1.94
N ALA A 616 -5.41 10.58 -2.30
CA ALA A 616 -4.62 9.79 -3.23
C ALA A 616 -3.99 8.55 -2.56
N GLY A 617 -3.79 7.48 -3.33
CA GLY A 617 -3.10 6.27 -2.87
C GLY A 617 -3.95 5.30 -2.03
N ILE A 618 -5.27 5.50 -1.95
CA ILE A 618 -6.20 4.59 -1.24
C ILE A 618 -6.97 3.77 -2.27
N THR A 619 -7.95 4.39 -2.95
CA THR A 619 -8.82 3.77 -3.97
C THR A 619 -8.56 4.38 -5.37
N THR A 620 -9.24 3.86 -6.39
CA THR A 620 -9.14 4.31 -7.79
C THR A 620 -10.15 5.41 -8.12
N HIS A 621 -9.99 6.07 -9.28
CA HIS A 621 -10.97 7.05 -9.77
C HIS A 621 -12.32 6.41 -10.16
N PHE A 622 -12.35 5.12 -10.47
CA PHE A 622 -13.61 4.36 -10.67
C PHE A 622 -14.40 4.24 -9.37
N ASP A 623 -13.71 3.98 -8.25
CA ASP A 623 -14.33 3.93 -6.93
C ASP A 623 -14.94 5.29 -6.54
N PHE A 624 -14.30 6.40 -6.93
CA PHE A 624 -14.83 7.75 -6.68
C PHE A 624 -16.13 7.97 -7.43
N ASP A 625 -16.16 7.55 -8.69
CA ASP A 625 -17.34 7.66 -9.54
C ASP A 625 -18.53 6.89 -8.97
N GLN A 626 -18.29 5.65 -8.56
CA GLN A 626 -19.30 4.81 -7.92
C GLN A 626 -19.83 5.44 -6.62
N GLN A 627 -18.96 6.05 -5.82
CA GLN A 627 -19.33 6.70 -4.56
C GLN A 627 -20.16 7.98 -4.76
N ILE A 628 -19.79 8.84 -5.72
CA ILE A 628 -20.52 10.09 -6.00
C ILE A 628 -21.92 9.78 -6.56
N TRP A 629 -21.99 8.87 -7.54
CA TRP A 629 -23.21 8.62 -8.31
C TRP A 629 -24.10 7.54 -7.69
N ARG A 630 -24.02 7.38 -6.36
CA ARG A 630 -25.05 6.66 -5.59
C ARG A 630 -26.35 7.44 -5.57
N VAL A 631 -26.24 8.75 -5.42
CA VAL A 631 -27.35 9.67 -5.59
C VAL A 631 -27.57 9.88 -7.08
N ARG A 632 -28.72 9.45 -7.59
CA ARG A 632 -29.15 9.76 -8.95
C ARG A 632 -29.84 11.12 -8.97
N HIS A 633 -29.59 11.88 -10.02
CA HIS A 633 -30.17 13.21 -10.23
C HIS A 633 -29.95 14.18 -9.04
N PRO A 634 -28.71 14.34 -8.52
CA PRO A 634 -28.45 15.32 -7.47
C PRO A 634 -28.64 16.75 -7.96
N GLY A 635 -28.96 17.70 -7.06
CA GLY A 635 -29.08 19.11 -7.40
C GLY A 635 -27.76 19.73 -7.85
N ALA A 636 -26.67 19.43 -7.14
CA ALA A 636 -25.31 19.81 -7.49
C ALA A 636 -24.29 18.73 -7.09
N VAL A 637 -23.15 18.68 -7.78
CA VAL A 637 -22.04 17.78 -7.48
C VAL A 637 -20.76 18.58 -7.29
N ARG A 638 -20.16 18.43 -6.11
CA ARG A 638 -18.93 19.12 -5.68
C ARG A 638 -17.88 18.09 -5.31
N VAL A 639 -16.71 18.18 -5.92
CA VAL A 639 -15.67 17.16 -5.78
C VAL A 639 -14.33 17.83 -5.49
N TRP A 640 -13.63 17.28 -4.50
CA TRP A 640 -12.22 17.53 -4.28
C TRP A 640 -11.46 16.20 -4.37
N ILE A 641 -10.44 16.18 -5.22
CA ILE A 641 -9.50 15.06 -5.34
C ILE A 641 -8.10 15.63 -5.04
N SER A 642 -7.38 14.95 -4.15
CA SER A 642 -5.99 15.28 -3.83
C SER A 642 -5.15 15.47 -5.11
N PRO A 643 -4.37 16.57 -5.23
CA PRO A 643 -3.56 16.83 -6.42
C PRO A 643 -2.29 15.97 -6.46
N ARG A 644 -2.02 15.17 -5.40
CA ARG A 644 -0.84 14.32 -5.29
C ARG A 644 -0.79 13.32 -6.44
N ARG A 645 0.39 13.22 -7.05
CA ARG A 645 0.69 12.27 -8.14
C ARG A 645 1.73 11.26 -7.70
N PHE A 646 1.72 10.13 -8.39
CA PHE A 646 2.71 9.07 -8.24
C PHE A 646 3.32 8.73 -9.60
N ASN A 647 4.44 8.02 -9.59
CA ASN A 647 5.10 7.47 -10.76
C ASN A 647 5.28 5.96 -10.61
N PHE A 648 4.32 5.27 -9.98
CA PHE A 648 4.32 3.82 -9.90
C PHE A 648 4.45 3.21 -11.29
N ASP A 649 5.20 2.13 -11.40
CA ASP A 649 5.36 1.44 -12.66
C ASP A 649 4.07 0.69 -13.03
N THR A 650 3.61 0.86 -14.26
CA THR A 650 2.38 0.26 -14.77
C THR A 650 2.64 -0.82 -15.82
N ALA A 651 3.91 -1.10 -16.17
CA ALA A 651 4.24 -2.18 -17.08
C ALA A 651 3.83 -3.53 -16.47
N VAL A 652 3.05 -4.29 -17.23
CA VAL A 652 2.47 -5.56 -16.76
C VAL A 652 3.58 -6.54 -16.36
N ASP A 653 4.69 -6.57 -17.07
CA ASP A 653 5.85 -7.43 -16.74
C ASP A 653 6.48 -7.06 -15.38
N VAL A 654 6.60 -5.75 -15.09
CA VAL A 654 7.16 -5.26 -13.82
C VAL A 654 6.23 -5.64 -12.67
N VAL A 655 4.94 -5.35 -12.83
CA VAL A 655 3.91 -5.68 -11.84
C VAL A 655 3.82 -7.19 -11.62
N LYS A 656 3.87 -7.98 -12.69
CA LYS A 656 3.89 -9.45 -12.63
C LYS A 656 5.08 -9.95 -11.82
N ARG A 657 6.28 -9.41 -12.05
CA ARG A 657 7.47 -9.81 -11.29
C ARG A 657 7.39 -9.37 -9.82
N GLU A 658 6.85 -8.19 -9.52
CA GLU A 658 6.63 -7.77 -8.14
C GLU A 658 5.67 -8.72 -7.40
N ILE A 659 4.56 -9.12 -8.05
CA ILE A 659 3.60 -10.08 -7.51
C ILE A 659 4.30 -11.42 -7.23
N GLN A 660 5.13 -11.90 -8.17
CA GLN A 660 5.87 -13.14 -8.03
C GLN A 660 6.91 -13.10 -6.90
N GLN A 661 7.68 -12.01 -6.81
CA GLN A 661 8.71 -11.81 -5.77
C GLN A 661 8.11 -11.68 -4.37
N LYS A 662 6.95 -11.02 -4.24
CA LYS A 662 6.25 -10.86 -2.97
C LYS A 662 5.53 -12.14 -2.52
N GLN A 663 5.58 -13.22 -3.32
CA GLN A 663 4.89 -14.50 -3.08
C GLN A 663 3.42 -14.31 -2.62
N LEU A 664 2.72 -13.35 -3.24
CA LEU A 664 1.33 -13.05 -2.87
C LEU A 664 0.38 -14.25 -3.08
N TYR A 665 0.83 -15.27 -3.83
CA TYR A 665 0.09 -16.49 -4.11
C TYR A 665 0.93 -17.75 -3.81
N LYS A 666 0.27 -18.81 -3.34
CA LYS A 666 0.86 -20.07 -2.86
C LYS A 666 1.60 -20.87 -3.94
N SER A 667 1.29 -20.65 -5.22
CA SER A 667 1.70 -21.46 -6.37
C SER A 667 2.63 -20.74 -7.35
N VAL A 668 3.33 -19.68 -6.94
CA VAL A 668 4.12 -18.86 -7.88
C VAL A 668 5.46 -19.51 -8.22
N LEU A 669 6.06 -20.24 -7.29
CA LEU A 669 7.34 -20.90 -7.45
C LEU A 669 7.16 -22.28 -8.10
N ALA A 670 7.72 -22.46 -9.31
CA ALA A 670 7.68 -23.73 -10.02
C ALA A 670 8.79 -24.69 -9.53
N THR A 671 10.03 -24.20 -9.49
CA THR A 671 11.20 -24.97 -9.06
C THR A 671 12.37 -24.04 -8.71
N TYR A 672 13.54 -24.59 -8.38
CA TYR A 672 14.81 -23.87 -8.32
C TYR A 672 15.69 -24.32 -9.49
N GLY A 673 16.42 -23.38 -10.09
CA GLY A 673 17.48 -23.70 -11.04
C GLY A 673 18.70 -24.28 -10.35
N ASP A 674 19.64 -24.82 -11.13
CA ASP A 674 20.90 -25.39 -10.63
C ASP A 674 21.79 -24.36 -9.90
N ASP A 675 21.57 -23.06 -10.16
CA ASP A 675 22.18 -21.92 -9.47
C ASP A 675 21.46 -21.52 -8.17
N MET A 676 20.52 -22.36 -7.71
CA MET A 676 19.67 -22.15 -6.54
C MET A 676 18.77 -20.90 -6.62
N ARG A 677 18.56 -20.35 -7.83
CA ARG A 677 17.62 -19.24 -8.03
C ARG A 677 16.19 -19.76 -8.25
N PRO A 678 15.17 -19.05 -7.73
CA PRO A 678 13.77 -19.45 -7.92
C PRO A 678 13.33 -19.30 -9.38
N ILE A 679 12.74 -20.35 -9.94
CA ILE A 679 12.06 -20.38 -11.23
C ILE A 679 10.56 -20.31 -10.96
N TYR A 680 9.90 -19.28 -11.47
CA TYR A 680 8.46 -19.06 -11.28
C TYR A 680 7.65 -19.65 -12.42
N HIS A 681 6.39 -20.02 -12.16
CA HIS A 681 5.46 -20.39 -13.22
C HIS A 681 5.29 -19.20 -14.19
N THR A 682 5.74 -19.39 -15.43
CA THR A 682 5.39 -18.55 -16.56
C THR A 682 4.00 -18.99 -17.04
N ASP A 683 3.12 -18.03 -17.34
CA ASP A 683 1.77 -18.26 -17.89
C ASP A 683 0.67 -18.75 -16.92
N ASP A 684 0.77 -18.45 -15.63
CA ASP A 684 -0.36 -18.61 -14.70
C ASP A 684 -1.46 -17.55 -15.00
N PRO A 685 -2.68 -17.95 -15.41
CA PRO A 685 -3.76 -17.01 -15.73
C PRO A 685 -4.23 -16.15 -14.55
N LEU A 686 -4.07 -16.63 -13.30
CA LEU A 686 -4.37 -15.84 -12.11
C LEU A 686 -3.35 -14.71 -11.97
N ILE A 687 -2.07 -14.99 -12.19
CA ILE A 687 -1.00 -13.99 -12.12
C ILE A 687 -1.16 -12.97 -13.26
N ASP A 688 -1.52 -13.41 -14.47
CA ASP A 688 -1.77 -12.50 -15.60
C ASP A 688 -2.92 -11.54 -15.31
N MET A 689 -4.06 -12.06 -14.84
CA MET A 689 -5.21 -11.25 -14.42
C MET A 689 -4.82 -10.30 -13.28
N ALA A 690 -4.09 -10.80 -12.28
CA ALA A 690 -3.61 -10.01 -11.16
C ALA A 690 -2.71 -8.85 -11.60
N ALA A 691 -1.81 -9.11 -12.55
CA ALA A 691 -0.90 -8.10 -13.08
C ALA A 691 -1.66 -7.02 -13.88
N LEU A 692 -2.68 -7.40 -14.66
CA LEU A 692 -3.53 -6.44 -15.38
C LEU A 692 -4.31 -5.54 -14.44
N ALA A 693 -5.02 -6.13 -13.47
CA ALA A 693 -5.80 -5.37 -12.49
C ALA A 693 -4.91 -4.47 -11.63
N ARG A 694 -3.76 -4.98 -11.17
CA ARG A 694 -2.82 -4.18 -10.38
C ARG A 694 -2.18 -3.06 -11.21
N SER A 695 -1.82 -3.31 -12.46
CA SER A 695 -1.34 -2.27 -13.40
C SER A 695 -2.38 -1.16 -13.58
N GLN A 696 -3.65 -1.51 -13.78
CA GLN A 696 -4.76 -0.56 -13.90
C GLN A 696 -4.96 0.27 -12.62
N GLN A 697 -4.87 -0.36 -11.44
CA GLN A 697 -4.95 0.34 -10.16
C GLN A 697 -3.79 1.34 -9.97
N LEU A 698 -2.56 0.95 -10.30
CA LEU A 698 -1.39 1.82 -10.21
C LEU A 698 -1.47 2.99 -11.18
N ALA A 699 -1.87 2.73 -12.44
CA ALA A 699 -2.13 3.76 -13.44
C ALA A 699 -3.16 4.79 -12.95
N SER A 700 -4.27 4.31 -12.39
CA SER A 700 -5.30 5.15 -11.79
C SER A 700 -4.74 6.02 -10.66
N LYS A 701 -3.98 5.41 -9.74
CA LYS A 701 -3.37 6.08 -8.58
C LYS A 701 -2.32 7.12 -8.99
N ASN A 702 -1.58 6.91 -10.07
CA ASN A 702 -0.56 7.85 -10.56
C ASN A 702 -1.12 9.25 -10.84
N ASN A 703 -2.34 9.34 -11.38
CA ASN A 703 -2.95 10.63 -11.76
C ASN A 703 -4.47 10.67 -11.57
N LEU A 704 -4.95 10.35 -10.37
CA LEU A 704 -6.37 10.22 -10.02
C LEU A 704 -7.25 11.39 -10.51
N LYS A 705 -6.87 12.64 -10.20
CA LYS A 705 -7.64 13.83 -10.56
C LYS A 705 -7.77 13.96 -12.09
N ARG A 706 -6.69 13.73 -12.84
CA ARG A 706 -6.71 13.80 -14.31
C ARG A 706 -7.59 12.71 -14.91
N HIS A 707 -7.43 11.46 -14.46
CA HIS A 707 -8.21 10.34 -15.00
C HIS A 707 -9.71 10.49 -14.69
N PHE A 708 -10.06 10.94 -13.48
CA PHE A 708 -11.43 11.26 -13.13
C PHE A 708 -12.03 12.35 -14.06
N ILE A 709 -11.31 13.47 -14.25
CA ILE A 709 -11.77 14.55 -15.13
C ILE A 709 -11.91 14.07 -16.59
N ALA A 710 -10.95 13.30 -17.10
CA ALA A 710 -10.97 12.77 -18.46
C ALA A 710 -12.17 11.83 -18.68
N MET A 711 -12.39 10.90 -17.75
CA MET A 711 -13.55 10.01 -17.75
C MET A 711 -14.86 10.82 -17.72
N LYS A 712 -14.95 11.84 -16.85
CA LYS A 712 -16.16 12.67 -16.75
C LYS A 712 -16.46 13.47 -18.00
N ARG A 713 -15.45 14.05 -18.64
CA ARG A 713 -15.61 14.72 -19.94
C ARG A 713 -16.06 13.75 -21.02
N ARG A 714 -15.51 12.51 -21.05
CA ARG A 714 -15.96 11.46 -21.99
C ARG A 714 -17.44 11.11 -21.79
N HIS A 715 -17.88 11.03 -20.53
CA HIS A 715 -19.28 10.81 -20.18
C HIS A 715 -20.18 12.04 -20.43
N GLY A 716 -19.64 13.15 -20.94
CA GLY A 716 -20.40 14.35 -21.33
C GLY A 716 -20.55 15.42 -20.23
N HIS A 717 -19.92 15.26 -19.06
CA HIS A 717 -20.03 16.23 -17.97
C HIS A 717 -19.26 17.52 -18.26
N ILE A 718 -19.80 18.64 -17.80
CA ILE A 718 -19.14 19.94 -17.82
C ILE A 718 -18.41 20.12 -16.49
N ILE A 719 -17.08 20.30 -16.55
CA ILE A 719 -16.24 20.44 -15.35
C ILE A 719 -15.97 21.91 -15.10
N GLU A 720 -16.47 22.43 -13.99
CA GLU A 720 -16.27 23.79 -13.51
C GLU A 720 -15.21 23.78 -12.42
N PHE A 721 -14.13 24.55 -12.57
CA PHE A 721 -13.09 24.62 -11.54
C PHE A 721 -13.41 25.73 -10.55
N VAL A 722 -13.29 25.41 -9.26
CA VAL A 722 -13.52 26.36 -8.16
C VAL A 722 -12.18 26.65 -7.48
N GLU A 723 -11.75 27.90 -7.58
CA GLU A 723 -10.54 28.41 -6.93
C GLU A 723 -10.69 28.45 -5.40
N SER A 724 -9.57 28.47 -4.69
CA SER A 724 -9.59 28.49 -3.22
C SER A 724 -9.95 29.87 -2.67
N ASP A 725 -11.03 29.97 -1.90
CA ASP A 725 -11.34 31.13 -1.06
C ASP A 725 -10.68 30.97 0.33
N PRO A 726 -9.75 31.84 0.74
CA PRO A 726 -9.05 31.70 2.02
C PRO A 726 -9.94 31.83 3.27
N ALA A 727 -10.99 32.66 3.21
CA ALA A 727 -11.88 32.89 4.35
C ALA A 727 -12.72 31.64 4.61
N ILE A 728 -13.36 31.11 3.56
CA ILE A 728 -14.16 29.88 3.65
C ILE A 728 -13.26 28.67 3.99
N ALA A 729 -12.05 28.61 3.43
CA ALA A 729 -11.09 27.56 3.77
C ALA A 729 -10.69 27.58 5.26
N SER A 730 -10.52 28.76 5.85
CA SER A 730 -10.21 28.90 7.29
C SER A 730 -11.35 28.35 8.17
N GLU A 731 -12.60 28.64 7.82
CA GLU A 731 -13.76 28.08 8.49
C GLU A 731 -13.83 26.56 8.36
N GLY A 732 -13.58 26.02 7.16
CA GLY A 732 -13.54 24.59 6.92
C GLY A 732 -12.42 23.88 7.70
N GLY A 733 -11.24 24.52 7.81
CA GLY A 733 -10.14 24.06 8.65
C GLY A 733 -10.53 23.95 10.12
N THR A 734 -11.25 24.96 10.64
CA THR A 734 -11.75 25.01 12.01
C THR A 734 -12.77 23.90 12.28
N LEU A 735 -13.76 23.73 11.39
CA LEU A 735 -14.76 22.65 11.50
C LEU A 735 -14.10 21.27 11.56
N LYS A 736 -13.14 21.03 10.67
CA LYS A 736 -12.42 19.75 10.60
C LYS A 736 -11.62 19.45 11.88
N ALA A 737 -10.92 20.46 12.42
CA ALA A 737 -10.11 20.29 13.63
C ALA A 737 -10.99 19.98 14.84
N MET A 738 -12.08 20.72 15.03
CA MET A 738 -13.07 20.48 16.09
C MET A 738 -13.74 19.11 15.92
N GLY A 739 -14.20 18.79 14.71
CA GLY A 739 -14.87 17.52 14.41
C GLY A 739 -14.01 16.30 14.69
N ARG A 740 -12.69 16.39 14.48
CA ARG A 740 -11.74 15.31 14.84
C ARG A 740 -11.74 15.04 16.35
N LEU A 741 -11.66 16.09 17.17
CA LEU A 741 -11.66 15.95 18.63
C LEU A 741 -12.95 15.30 19.13
N LEU A 742 -14.10 15.72 18.57
CA LEU A 742 -15.40 15.15 18.90
C LEU A 742 -15.54 13.69 18.46
N ALA A 743 -15.05 13.34 17.27
CA ALA A 743 -15.09 11.96 16.78
C ALA A 743 -14.24 11.00 17.63
N ASP A 744 -13.05 11.44 18.05
CA ASP A 744 -12.19 10.64 18.94
C ASP A 744 -12.86 10.45 20.31
N ALA A 745 -13.50 11.48 20.88
CA ALA A 745 -14.26 11.38 22.14
C ALA A 745 -15.50 10.47 22.05
N ALA A 746 -16.25 10.55 20.94
CA ALA A 746 -17.42 9.70 20.71
C ALA A 746 -17.03 8.21 20.60
N TYR A 747 -15.92 7.91 19.92
CA TYR A 747 -15.39 6.54 19.83
C TYR A 747 -15.04 5.98 21.22
N ARG A 748 -14.33 6.75 22.05
CA ARG A 748 -14.00 6.36 23.44
C ARG A 748 -15.26 6.04 24.23
N THR A 749 -16.25 6.93 24.19
CA THR A 749 -17.52 6.76 24.92
C THR A 749 -18.24 5.46 24.53
N ARG A 750 -18.32 5.15 23.23
CA ARG A 750 -18.96 3.92 22.72
C ARG A 750 -18.21 2.67 23.19
N LEU A 751 -16.89 2.69 23.16
CA LEU A 751 -16.05 1.56 23.54
C LEU A 751 -16.14 1.28 25.05
N VAL A 752 -16.12 2.32 25.88
CA VAL A 752 -16.27 2.20 27.35
C VAL A 752 -17.67 1.72 27.74
N SER A 753 -18.70 2.11 26.98
CA SER A 753 -20.10 1.75 27.26
C SER A 753 -20.50 0.35 26.78
N ALA A 754 -19.76 -0.26 25.86
CA ALA A 754 -20.09 -1.58 25.31
C ALA A 754 -20.00 -2.66 26.40
N PRO A 755 -20.91 -3.64 26.49
CA PRO A 755 -20.79 -4.71 27.49
C PRO A 755 -19.62 -5.65 27.17
N PRO A 756 -18.90 -6.17 28.18
CA PRO A 756 -17.97 -7.28 27.96
C PRO A 756 -18.74 -8.56 27.54
N LEU A 757 -18.10 -9.42 26.76
CA LEU A 757 -18.62 -10.70 26.30
C LEU A 757 -18.14 -11.82 27.23
N ASP A 758 -18.95 -12.88 27.35
CA ASP A 758 -18.49 -14.16 27.89
C ASP A 758 -17.61 -14.91 26.87
N LYS A 759 -17.09 -16.06 27.29
CA LYS A 759 -16.17 -16.86 26.49
C LYS A 759 -16.81 -17.36 25.19
N GLU A 760 -18.01 -17.89 25.27
CA GLU A 760 -18.70 -18.52 24.13
C GLU A 760 -19.06 -17.47 23.08
N ALA A 761 -19.64 -16.34 23.49
CA ALA A 761 -19.97 -15.24 22.58
C ALA A 761 -18.74 -14.60 21.94
N PHE A 762 -17.62 -14.49 22.68
CA PHE A 762 -16.38 -13.97 22.10
C PHE A 762 -15.76 -14.91 21.08
N GLU A 763 -15.73 -16.22 21.37
CA GLU A 763 -15.18 -17.24 20.46
C GLU A 763 -16.04 -17.37 19.19
N ASP A 764 -17.37 -17.27 19.31
CA ASP A 764 -18.30 -17.18 18.16
C ASP A 764 -17.97 -15.97 17.28
N ILE A 765 -17.87 -14.77 17.87
CA ILE A 765 -17.54 -13.55 17.12
C ILE A 765 -16.14 -13.64 16.53
N GLU A 766 -15.14 -14.19 17.23
CA GLU A 766 -13.78 -14.36 16.70
C GLU A 766 -13.77 -15.27 15.47
N GLN A 767 -14.50 -16.38 15.49
CA GLN A 767 -14.63 -17.27 14.32
C GLN A 767 -15.35 -16.57 13.17
N ARG A 768 -16.46 -15.88 13.45
CA ARG A 768 -17.16 -15.07 12.44
C ARG A 768 -16.26 -13.99 11.83
N ILE A 769 -15.34 -13.37 12.58
CA ILE A 769 -14.32 -12.47 12.01
C ILE A 769 -13.41 -13.23 11.04
N LEU A 770 -12.90 -14.40 11.44
CA LEU A 770 -11.97 -15.21 10.64
C LEU A 770 -12.62 -15.72 9.35
N ASP A 771 -13.89 -16.09 9.43
CA ASP A 771 -14.70 -16.57 8.31
C ASP A 771 -15.23 -15.40 7.43
N ASN A 772 -14.87 -14.16 7.77
CA ASN A 772 -15.35 -12.92 7.14
C ASN A 772 -16.88 -12.77 7.15
N ASP A 773 -17.55 -13.34 8.16
CA ASP A 773 -18.97 -13.15 8.41
C ASP A 773 -19.29 -11.71 8.85
N GLU A 774 -20.55 -11.34 8.68
CA GLU A 774 -21.04 -10.04 9.12
C GLU A 774 -21.18 -10.01 10.66
N ILE A 775 -20.64 -8.95 11.28
CA ILE A 775 -20.63 -8.78 12.74
C ILE A 775 -21.25 -7.45 13.10
N ASP A 776 -22.13 -7.47 14.08
CA ASP A 776 -22.80 -6.28 14.55
C ASP A 776 -21.81 -5.28 15.17
N VAL A 777 -22.10 -3.97 15.13
CA VAL A 777 -21.21 -2.95 15.67
C VAL A 777 -21.21 -3.03 17.20
N ALA A 778 -22.35 -3.35 17.81
CA ALA A 778 -22.40 -3.62 19.23
C ALA A 778 -21.51 -4.83 19.55
N GLU A 779 -21.63 -5.92 18.80
CA GLU A 779 -20.76 -7.10 18.92
C GLU A 779 -19.28 -6.74 18.70
N ARG A 780 -18.94 -5.91 17.71
CA ARG A 780 -17.55 -5.46 17.45
C ARG A 780 -16.99 -4.58 18.57
N LEU A 781 -17.80 -3.69 19.13
CA LEU A 781 -17.40 -2.85 20.26
C LEU A 781 -17.24 -3.68 21.52
N SER A 782 -18.19 -4.58 21.80
CA SER A 782 -18.11 -5.55 22.89
C SER A 782 -16.90 -6.48 22.71
N PHE A 783 -16.65 -6.96 21.50
CA PHE A 783 -15.47 -7.76 21.16
C PHE A 783 -14.18 -6.96 21.32
N ALA A 784 -14.12 -5.71 20.85
CA ALA A 784 -12.95 -4.85 21.01
C ALA A 784 -12.68 -4.54 22.49
N ARG A 785 -13.71 -4.18 23.26
CA ARG A 785 -13.62 -3.97 24.71
C ARG A 785 -13.16 -5.26 25.41
N THR A 786 -13.85 -6.37 25.17
CA THR A 786 -13.52 -7.68 25.77
C THR A 786 -12.11 -8.07 25.39
N ARG A 787 -11.68 -7.85 24.14
CA ARG A 787 -10.32 -8.12 23.69
C ARG A 787 -9.31 -7.25 24.43
N ILE A 788 -9.58 -5.97 24.67
CA ILE A 788 -8.73 -5.09 25.48
C ILE A 788 -8.69 -5.58 26.94
N GLU A 789 -9.84 -5.70 27.60
CA GLU A 789 -9.94 -6.05 29.02
C GLU A 789 -9.40 -7.45 29.30
N ARG A 790 -9.78 -8.44 28.46
CA ARG A 790 -9.18 -9.78 28.45
C ARG A 790 -7.70 -9.63 28.27
N PHE A 791 -7.20 -8.91 27.25
CA PHE A 791 -5.76 -8.84 27.03
C PHE A 791 -4.98 -8.28 28.22
N TYR A 792 -5.37 -7.10 28.74
CA TYR A 792 -4.64 -6.41 29.80
C TYR A 792 -4.94 -6.92 31.22
N ARG A 793 -6.00 -7.73 31.39
CA ARG A 793 -6.57 -8.18 32.67
C ARG A 793 -6.91 -6.99 33.56
N GLN A 794 -7.45 -5.94 32.95
CA GLN A 794 -7.79 -4.68 33.58
C GLN A 794 -9.08 -4.14 32.97
N PRO A 795 -9.92 -3.43 33.74
CA PRO A 795 -11.05 -2.70 33.19
C PRO A 795 -10.59 -1.65 32.17
N ILE A 796 -11.41 -1.41 31.16
CA ILE A 796 -11.12 -0.39 30.17
C ILE A 796 -11.20 1.02 30.79
N THR A 797 -10.22 1.88 30.49
CA THR A 797 -10.21 3.31 30.85
C THR A 797 -9.80 4.13 29.63
N ASP A 798 -10.05 5.45 29.66
CA ASP A 798 -9.64 6.35 28.59
C ASP A 798 -8.12 6.35 28.39
N GLU A 799 -7.33 6.30 29.47
CA GLU A 799 -5.88 6.19 29.39
C GLU A 799 -5.43 4.88 28.76
N LEU A 800 -6.10 3.76 29.08
CA LEU A 800 -5.78 2.46 28.48
C LEU A 800 -6.11 2.44 27.00
N ILE A 801 -7.21 3.06 26.57
CA ILE A 801 -7.59 3.17 25.14
C ILE A 801 -6.54 3.97 24.36
N ASP A 802 -6.04 5.06 24.94
CA ASP A 802 -5.00 5.87 24.32
C ASP A 802 -3.65 5.13 24.24
N GLN A 803 -3.29 4.39 25.29
CA GLN A 803 -2.07 3.58 25.31
C GLN A 803 -2.13 2.37 24.37
N ASP A 804 -3.29 1.74 24.23
CA ASP A 804 -3.52 0.59 23.36
C ASP A 804 -3.19 0.92 21.88
N ASP A 805 -3.38 2.18 21.49
CA ASP A 805 -3.17 2.70 20.13
C ASP A 805 -3.81 1.80 19.07
N ARG A 806 -5.08 1.47 19.31
CA ARG A 806 -5.91 0.57 18.48
C ARG A 806 -5.27 -0.82 18.26
N GLY A 807 -4.56 -1.32 19.27
CA GLY A 807 -4.01 -2.67 19.33
C GLY A 807 -2.52 -2.79 19.01
N GLN A 808 -1.85 -1.71 18.59
CA GLN A 808 -0.41 -1.73 18.33
C GLN A 808 0.40 -2.09 19.58
N LEU A 809 -0.02 -1.65 20.77
CA LEU A 809 0.66 -2.01 22.01
C LEU A 809 0.47 -3.50 22.34
N ARG A 810 -0.70 -4.08 22.08
CA ARG A 810 -0.96 -5.52 22.31
C ARG A 810 -0.05 -6.40 21.47
N GLU A 811 0.14 -6.09 20.19
CA GLU A 811 1.03 -6.84 19.30
C GLU A 811 2.47 -6.87 19.83
N ARG A 812 2.94 -5.74 20.36
CA ARG A 812 4.26 -5.62 20.98
C ARG A 812 4.37 -6.47 22.26
N ILE A 813 3.34 -6.47 23.11
CA ILE A 813 3.29 -7.28 24.33
C ILE A 813 3.25 -8.79 24.01
N VAL A 814 2.48 -9.23 23.00
CA VAL A 814 2.47 -10.65 22.57
C VAL A 814 3.86 -11.10 22.14
N ARG A 815 4.59 -10.25 21.42
CA ARG A 815 5.95 -10.55 21.00
C ARG A 815 6.91 -10.66 22.19
N TYR A 816 6.75 -9.79 23.20
CA TYR A 816 7.46 -9.91 24.48
C TYR A 816 7.18 -11.25 25.18
N GLU A 817 5.91 -11.67 25.26
CA GLU A 817 5.52 -12.96 25.85
C GLU A 817 6.11 -14.15 25.09
N GLY A 818 6.17 -14.07 23.75
CA GLY A 818 6.81 -15.07 22.90
C GLY A 818 8.30 -15.26 23.25
N LEU A 819 9.04 -14.15 23.41
CA LEU A 819 10.43 -14.18 23.87
C LEU A 819 10.56 -14.86 25.24
N MET A 820 9.74 -14.47 26.21
CA MET A 820 9.82 -15.02 27.58
C MET A 820 9.44 -16.50 27.63
N ARG A 821 8.49 -16.95 26.81
CA ARG A 821 8.11 -18.36 26.67
C ARG A 821 9.25 -19.19 26.09
N PHE A 822 9.93 -18.68 25.07
CA PHE A 822 11.12 -19.30 24.51
C PHE A 822 12.20 -19.48 25.59
N CYS A 823 12.46 -18.45 26.41
CA CYS A 823 13.42 -18.55 27.51
C CYS A 823 13.06 -19.64 28.53
N ARG A 824 11.78 -19.78 28.87
CA ARG A 824 11.30 -20.81 29.79
C ARG A 824 11.49 -22.22 29.22
N GLN A 825 11.06 -22.44 27.97
CA GLN A 825 11.23 -23.72 27.29
C GLN A 825 12.70 -24.10 27.13
N ALA A 826 13.58 -23.14 26.90
CA ALA A 826 15.01 -23.36 26.86
C ALA A 826 15.57 -23.78 28.24
N ALA A 827 15.13 -23.13 29.32
CA ALA A 827 15.53 -23.50 30.69
C ALA A 827 15.03 -24.90 31.10
N GLU A 828 13.90 -25.33 30.55
CA GLU A 828 13.31 -26.67 30.76
C GLU A 828 13.88 -27.74 29.81
N GLY A 829 14.84 -27.40 28.95
CA GLY A 829 15.44 -28.33 27.99
C GLY A 829 14.55 -28.69 26.78
N MET A 830 13.40 -28.03 26.62
CA MET A 830 12.41 -28.29 25.55
C MET A 830 12.68 -27.47 24.27
N ALA A 831 13.59 -26.50 24.33
CA ALA A 831 14.03 -25.71 23.18
C ALA A 831 15.55 -25.57 23.18
N SER A 832 16.18 -25.76 22.03
CA SER A 832 17.62 -25.53 21.90
C SER A 832 17.94 -24.04 21.79
N LEU A 833 18.92 -23.60 22.59
CA LEU A 833 19.56 -22.30 22.49
C LEU A 833 20.61 -22.26 21.37
N ASP A 834 20.95 -23.39 20.75
CA ASP A 834 21.93 -23.43 19.69
C ASP A 834 21.38 -22.78 18.42
N LEU A 835 22.18 -21.88 17.85
CA LEU A 835 21.93 -21.26 16.56
C LEU A 835 22.27 -22.27 15.44
N ASP A 836 21.32 -23.10 15.04
CA ASP A 836 21.46 -23.85 13.79
C ASP A 836 21.35 -22.87 12.62
N LYS A 837 22.50 -22.59 11.99
CA LYS A 837 22.56 -21.68 10.85
C LYS A 837 21.82 -22.24 9.63
N ALA A 838 21.72 -23.54 9.44
CA ALA A 838 20.96 -24.11 8.33
C ALA A 838 19.45 -23.93 8.53
N GLU A 839 18.97 -23.99 9.78
CA GLU A 839 17.57 -23.74 10.16
C GLU A 839 17.22 -22.25 10.07
N MET A 840 18.07 -21.35 10.56
CA MET A 840 17.82 -19.90 10.60
C MET A 840 18.13 -19.16 9.28
N PHE A 841 19.06 -19.67 8.47
CA PHE A 841 19.48 -19.08 7.19
C PHE A 841 19.10 -19.94 5.98
N GLY A 842 18.34 -21.01 6.17
CA GLY A 842 17.77 -21.85 5.12
C GLY A 842 16.69 -21.11 4.31
N LEU A 843 16.38 -21.63 3.12
CA LEU A 843 15.40 -21.02 2.21
C LEU A 843 14.02 -20.83 2.88
N LYS A 844 13.60 -21.74 3.77
CA LYS A 844 12.32 -21.61 4.50
C LYS A 844 12.23 -20.33 5.35
N THR A 845 13.23 -20.03 6.17
CA THR A 845 13.26 -18.88 7.10
C THR A 845 13.60 -17.55 6.41
N ARG A 846 14.13 -17.61 5.17
CA ARG A 846 14.28 -16.45 4.28
C ARG A 846 12.98 -15.99 3.61
N PHE A 847 11.93 -16.83 3.60
CA PHE A 847 10.68 -16.54 2.89
C PHE A 847 9.41 -16.76 3.73
N LEU A 848 9.47 -17.54 4.81
CA LEU A 848 8.37 -17.79 5.76
C LEU A 848 8.75 -17.26 7.15
N ARG A 849 7.84 -16.49 7.75
CA ARG A 849 8.01 -15.92 9.09
C ARG A 849 7.46 -16.90 10.14
N ASP A 850 8.34 -17.42 10.99
CA ASP A 850 8.00 -18.31 12.10
C ASP A 850 8.21 -17.63 13.46
N GLU A 851 7.17 -17.59 14.30
CA GLU A 851 7.18 -16.89 15.60
C GLU A 851 8.20 -17.50 16.60
N ARG A 852 8.43 -18.81 16.56
CA ARG A 852 9.44 -19.46 17.41
C ARG A 852 10.85 -19.01 17.02
N THR A 853 11.12 -18.94 15.71
CA THR A 853 12.40 -18.45 15.18
C THR A 853 12.57 -16.94 15.41
N VAL A 854 11.49 -16.15 15.35
CA VAL A 854 11.51 -14.72 15.73
C VAL A 854 11.88 -14.54 17.20
N ALA A 855 11.28 -15.31 18.12
CA ALA A 855 11.60 -15.26 19.54
C ALA A 855 13.05 -15.68 19.83
N LYS A 856 13.53 -16.75 19.17
CA LYS A 856 14.93 -17.20 19.23
C LYS A 856 15.90 -16.12 18.73
N LEU A 857 15.60 -15.49 17.59
CA LEU A 857 16.40 -14.38 17.07
C LEU A 857 16.43 -13.19 18.04
N LEU A 858 15.27 -12.79 18.60
CA LEU A 858 15.20 -11.73 19.61
C LEU A 858 16.02 -12.07 20.86
N TYR A 859 15.96 -13.32 21.32
CA TYR A 859 16.76 -13.80 22.46
C TYR A 859 18.25 -13.58 22.21
N HIS A 860 18.77 -14.03 21.06
CA HIS A 860 20.19 -13.87 20.73
C HIS A 860 20.57 -12.40 20.54
N LEU A 861 19.75 -11.62 19.85
CA LEU A 861 20.01 -10.20 19.64
C LEU A 861 20.07 -9.42 20.95
N LEU A 862 19.16 -9.67 21.88
CA LEU A 862 19.11 -8.97 23.17
C LEU A 862 20.19 -9.47 24.15
N THR A 863 20.51 -10.77 24.10
CA THR A 863 21.58 -11.37 24.91
C THR A 863 22.95 -10.87 24.46
N ASP A 864 23.22 -10.89 23.16
CA ASP A 864 24.48 -10.38 22.61
C ASP A 864 24.62 -8.87 22.78
N ALA A 865 23.51 -8.13 22.90
CA ALA A 865 23.52 -6.70 23.24
C ALA A 865 23.85 -6.45 24.73
N GLY A 866 23.87 -7.50 25.56
CA GLY A 866 24.15 -7.41 27.00
C GLY A 866 23.02 -6.80 27.82
N ILE A 867 21.82 -6.62 27.25
CA ILE A 867 20.66 -6.03 27.96
C ILE A 867 19.69 -7.09 28.50
N PHE A 868 19.92 -8.36 28.13
CA PHE A 868 19.08 -9.48 28.49
C PHE A 868 19.97 -10.68 28.86
N ALA A 869 19.68 -11.34 29.97
CA ALA A 869 20.42 -12.52 30.40
C ALA A 869 19.53 -13.41 31.28
N ASN A 870 19.73 -14.74 31.19
CA ASN A 870 18.99 -15.72 31.99
C ASN A 870 17.46 -15.52 31.95
N GLY A 871 16.94 -15.16 30.78
CA GLY A 871 15.51 -14.90 30.60
C GLY A 871 14.98 -13.64 31.30
N ARG A 872 15.83 -12.66 31.62
CA ARG A 872 15.43 -11.39 32.26
C ARG A 872 16.13 -10.18 31.64
N PHE A 873 15.43 -9.04 31.60
CA PHE A 873 16.02 -7.76 31.23
C PHE A 873 16.86 -7.18 32.37
N LEU A 874 18.07 -6.73 32.03
CA LEU A 874 19.02 -6.18 33.00
C LEU A 874 18.76 -4.68 33.19
N ARG A 875 17.94 -4.33 34.19
CA ARG A 875 17.49 -2.95 34.48
C ARG A 875 18.65 -1.97 34.73
N GLY A 876 19.69 -2.43 35.41
CA GLY A 876 20.89 -1.64 35.71
C GLY A 876 21.91 -1.63 34.58
N CYS A 877 21.67 -2.33 33.47
CA CYS A 877 22.60 -2.37 32.36
C CYS A 877 22.65 -1.00 31.68
N ILE A 878 23.84 -0.43 31.63
CA ILE A 878 24.11 0.78 30.88
C ILE A 878 24.72 0.35 29.55
N VAL A 879 23.97 0.59 28.48
CA VAL A 879 24.46 0.42 27.13
C VAL A 879 24.86 1.78 26.57
N THR A 880 25.90 1.75 25.77
CA THR A 880 26.44 2.93 25.12
C THR A 880 26.68 2.59 23.66
N LYS A 881 26.97 3.61 22.87
CA LYS A 881 27.43 3.39 21.51
C LYS A 881 28.66 2.45 21.47
N LEU A 882 29.59 2.58 22.41
CA LEU A 882 30.84 1.81 22.44
C LEU A 882 30.61 0.35 22.86
N THR A 883 29.80 0.12 23.89
CA THR A 883 29.53 -1.26 24.36
C THR A 883 28.74 -2.06 23.34
N LEU A 884 27.94 -1.40 22.48
CA LEU A 884 27.16 -2.04 21.42
C LEU A 884 27.88 -2.16 20.07
N GLU A 885 29.10 -1.64 19.92
CA GLU A 885 29.85 -1.75 18.65
C GLU A 885 30.15 -3.20 18.23
N PRO A 886 30.65 -4.08 19.13
CA PRO A 886 30.86 -5.49 18.78
C PRO A 886 29.56 -6.19 18.41
N TRP A 887 28.48 -5.90 19.14
CA TRP A 887 27.14 -6.42 18.87
C TRP A 887 26.63 -5.99 17.49
N MET A 888 26.76 -4.71 17.14
CA MET A 888 26.34 -4.20 15.84
C MET A 888 27.07 -4.83 14.66
N LYS A 889 28.35 -5.19 14.82
CA LYS A 889 29.08 -5.91 13.77
C LYS A 889 28.43 -7.28 13.48
N LYS A 890 27.96 -7.97 14.52
CA LYS A 890 27.20 -9.23 14.37
C LYS A 890 25.84 -8.99 13.70
N VAL A 891 25.10 -7.99 14.18
CA VAL A 891 23.79 -7.62 13.62
C VAL A 891 23.87 -7.27 12.13
N ALA A 892 24.90 -6.52 11.71
CA ALA A 892 25.09 -6.15 10.32
C ALA A 892 25.44 -7.34 9.41
N ALA A 893 26.18 -8.34 9.92
CA ALA A 893 26.51 -9.55 9.18
C ALA A 893 25.25 -10.38 8.84
N GLU A 894 24.25 -10.35 9.73
CA GLU A 894 23.01 -11.12 9.59
C GLU A 894 21.84 -10.27 9.05
N LYS A 895 22.14 -9.15 8.38
CA LYS A 895 21.16 -8.15 7.90
C LYS A 895 19.97 -8.77 7.14
N PRO A 896 20.14 -9.58 6.08
CA PRO A 896 19.01 -10.06 5.28
C PRO A 896 17.99 -10.85 6.11
N VAL A 897 18.46 -11.61 7.10
CA VAL A 897 17.60 -12.42 7.96
C VAL A 897 16.87 -11.55 8.98
N ILE A 898 17.56 -10.60 9.61
CA ILE A 898 16.93 -9.69 10.57
C ILE A 898 15.87 -8.81 9.88
N GLU A 899 16.15 -8.28 8.69
CA GLU A 899 15.19 -7.46 7.95
C GLU A 899 13.95 -8.25 7.55
N ASN A 900 14.13 -9.47 7.06
CA ASN A 900 13.02 -10.35 6.69
C ASN A 900 12.19 -10.80 7.90
N MET A 901 12.85 -11.29 8.95
CA MET A 901 12.18 -11.93 10.09
C MET A 901 11.54 -10.92 11.06
N LEU A 902 12.20 -9.79 11.29
CA LEU A 902 11.74 -8.78 12.25
C LEU A 902 10.99 -7.63 11.59
N GLY A 903 11.07 -7.48 10.25
CA GLY A 903 10.42 -6.40 9.50
C GLY A 903 11.02 -5.02 9.79
N ILE A 904 12.26 -4.98 10.27
CA ILE A 904 12.98 -3.73 10.62
C ILE A 904 14.25 -3.62 9.79
N GLU A 905 14.60 -2.40 9.39
CA GLU A 905 15.81 -2.16 8.60
C GLU A 905 17.07 -2.21 9.47
N VAL A 906 18.08 -3.03 9.10
CA VAL A 906 19.32 -3.16 9.87
C VAL A 906 20.30 -2.05 9.55
N ARG A 907 20.65 -1.25 10.56
CA ARG A 907 21.53 -0.08 10.47
C ARG A 907 22.99 -0.48 10.26
N LYS A 908 23.67 0.13 9.28
CA LYS A 908 25.06 -0.19 8.90
C LYS A 908 26.11 0.59 9.70
N ASP A 909 25.76 1.72 10.31
CA ASP A 909 26.71 2.60 10.98
C ASP A 909 27.07 2.14 12.40
N GLY A 910 28.36 2.13 12.74
CA GLY A 910 28.85 1.73 14.08
C GLY A 910 28.36 2.61 15.26
N GLY A 911 27.66 3.71 14.97
CA GLY A 911 26.97 4.54 15.96
C GLY A 911 25.51 4.17 16.21
N ALA A 912 24.94 3.30 15.38
CA ALA A 912 23.54 2.95 15.46
C ALA A 912 23.23 1.84 16.46
N GLY A 913 24.18 1.33 17.24
CA GLY A 913 23.91 0.29 18.25
C GLY A 913 22.71 0.61 19.12
N VAL A 914 22.70 1.83 19.68
CA VAL A 914 21.57 2.30 20.49
C VAL A 914 20.28 2.40 19.68
N SER A 915 20.34 2.95 18.45
CA SER A 915 19.14 3.10 17.59
C SER A 915 18.60 1.78 17.03
N GLN A 916 19.47 0.81 16.77
CA GLN A 916 19.13 -0.53 16.30
C GLN A 916 18.55 -1.33 17.45
N LEU A 917 19.17 -1.25 18.63
CA LEU A 917 18.63 -1.85 19.85
C LEU A 917 17.28 -1.20 20.20
N GLN A 918 17.14 0.11 20.04
CA GLN A 918 15.88 0.84 20.18
C GLN A 918 14.80 0.34 19.21
N ALA A 919 15.15 0.05 17.95
CA ALA A 919 14.21 -0.51 16.97
C ALA A 919 13.78 -1.93 17.36
N ILE A 920 14.73 -2.77 17.80
CA ILE A 920 14.48 -4.14 18.26
C ILE A 920 13.62 -4.15 19.53
N LEU A 921 13.92 -3.30 20.51
CA LEU A 921 13.14 -3.14 21.74
C LEU A 921 11.73 -2.62 21.41
N GLY A 922 11.59 -1.73 20.44
CA GLY A 922 10.29 -1.23 19.98
C GLY A 922 9.35 -2.33 19.47
N LEU A 923 9.90 -3.41 18.92
CA LEU A 923 9.12 -4.58 18.49
C LEU A 923 8.42 -5.30 19.66
N ILE A 924 8.98 -5.17 20.87
CA ILE A 924 8.47 -5.77 22.10
C ILE A 924 7.96 -4.72 23.10
N GLY A 925 7.71 -3.49 22.62
CA GLY A 925 7.08 -2.43 23.41
C GLY A 925 8.01 -1.69 24.37
N LEU A 926 9.30 -1.97 24.31
CA LEU A 926 10.32 -1.38 25.16
C LEU A 926 11.04 -0.24 24.44
N LYS A 927 11.68 0.63 25.23
CA LYS A 927 12.59 1.66 24.72
C LYS A 927 13.78 1.82 25.65
N LEU A 928 14.82 2.44 25.12
CA LEU A 928 15.92 2.98 25.91
C LEU A 928 15.57 4.42 26.32
N GLU A 929 15.98 4.79 27.51
CA GLU A 929 16.02 6.17 27.99
C GLU A 929 17.46 6.58 28.24
N GLN A 930 17.72 7.88 28.09
CA GLN A 930 19.03 8.43 28.39
C GLN A 930 19.16 8.58 29.92
N SER A 931 20.07 7.82 30.53
CA SER A 931 20.32 7.83 31.97
C SER A 931 21.41 8.80 32.40
N GLY A 932 22.24 9.28 31.47
CA GLY A 932 23.30 10.23 31.76
C GLY A 932 24.32 10.37 30.64
N LYS A 933 25.48 10.92 31.00
CA LYS A 933 26.63 11.15 30.12
C LYS A 933 27.94 11.05 30.91
N THR A 934 29.03 10.60 30.28
CA THR A 934 30.35 10.55 30.92
C THR A 934 31.49 10.94 29.97
N LYS A 935 32.41 11.77 30.47
CA LYS A 935 33.64 12.21 29.79
C LYS A 935 34.87 11.49 30.36
N ALA A 936 34.88 10.16 30.36
CA ALA A 936 36.02 9.39 30.90
C ALA A 936 37.13 9.24 29.83
N GLN A 937 38.34 9.75 30.12
CA GLN A 937 39.54 9.56 29.29
C GLN A 937 39.82 8.07 28.98
N SER A 938 39.48 7.18 29.93
CA SER A 938 39.69 5.73 29.84
C SER A 938 38.69 4.97 28.96
N VAL A 939 37.58 5.59 28.54
CA VAL A 939 36.50 4.88 27.81
C VAL A 939 36.35 5.39 26.37
N ALA A 940 36.65 6.66 26.10
CA ALA A 940 36.36 7.27 24.78
C ALA A 940 37.31 8.40 24.35
N GLY A 941 38.51 8.52 24.94
CA GLY A 941 39.48 9.56 24.54
C GLY A 941 39.02 11.00 24.79
N GLY A 942 38.12 11.23 25.75
CA GLY A 942 37.60 12.55 26.12
C GLY A 942 36.20 12.92 25.58
N LYS A 943 35.54 12.02 24.82
CA LYS A 943 34.21 12.23 24.20
C LYS A 943 33.01 11.71 25.06
N THR A 944 31.83 12.29 24.83
CA THR A 944 30.39 11.91 25.10
C THR A 944 30.12 10.51 24.84
N VAL A 945 30.17 9.74 25.90
CA VAL A 945 29.44 8.50 25.93
C VAL A 945 28.10 8.75 26.62
N TYR A 946 27.06 8.91 25.80
CA TYR A 946 25.69 8.91 26.30
C TYR A 946 25.38 7.53 26.88
N LEU A 947 24.91 7.54 28.12
CA LEU A 947 24.55 6.35 28.86
C LEU A 947 23.06 6.13 28.62
N TYR A 948 22.72 4.97 28.06
CA TYR A 948 21.35 4.55 27.87
C TYR A 948 21.07 3.37 28.76
N ARG A 949 19.88 3.36 29.35
CA ARG A 949 19.37 2.19 30.05
C ARG A 949 17.97 1.90 29.55
N LEU A 950 17.46 0.72 29.88
CA LEU A 950 16.07 0.39 29.58
C LEU A 950 15.13 1.34 30.35
N ALA A 951 14.10 1.85 29.69
CA ALA A 951 13.05 2.65 30.33
C ALA A 951 12.29 1.75 31.32
N GLY A 952 12.56 1.94 32.61
CA GLY A 952 12.08 1.05 33.68
C GLY A 952 10.57 1.09 33.82
N ASP A 953 9.96 2.26 33.66
CA ASP A 953 8.52 2.50 33.66
C ASP A 953 7.77 1.65 32.62
N LEU A 954 8.29 1.57 31.40
CA LEU A 954 7.70 0.75 30.33
C LEU A 954 7.92 -0.73 30.54
N LEU A 955 9.11 -1.12 31.01
CA LEU A 955 9.35 -2.53 31.39
C LEU A 955 8.38 -2.94 32.51
N ASP A 956 8.22 -2.10 33.54
CA ASP A 956 7.30 -2.33 34.65
C ASP A 956 5.85 -2.44 34.15
N ALA A 957 5.42 -1.57 33.24
CA ALA A 957 4.09 -1.62 32.65
C ALA A 957 3.85 -2.93 31.87
N ILE A 958 4.82 -3.37 31.07
CA ILE A 958 4.73 -4.62 30.30
C ILE A 958 4.80 -5.83 31.23
N GLU A 959 5.78 -5.90 32.14
CA GLU A 959 5.93 -6.98 33.11
C GLU A 959 4.71 -7.10 34.03
N ALA A 960 4.15 -5.97 34.48
CA ALA A 960 2.91 -5.98 35.26
C ALA A 960 1.73 -6.54 34.44
N THR A 961 1.66 -6.20 33.14
CA THR A 961 0.63 -6.75 32.24
C THR A 961 0.81 -8.25 32.05
N VAL A 962 2.03 -8.72 31.77
CA VAL A 962 2.37 -10.14 31.59
C VAL A 962 2.16 -10.93 32.89
N LYS A 963 2.54 -10.36 34.03
CA LYS A 963 2.32 -10.93 35.36
C LYS A 963 0.83 -11.15 35.61
N ARG A 964 0.00 -10.12 35.42
CA ARG A 964 -1.47 -10.26 35.52
C ARG A 964 -1.98 -11.38 34.60
N ARG A 965 -1.52 -11.42 33.36
CA ARG A 965 -1.93 -12.45 32.38
C ARG A 965 -1.50 -13.88 32.75
N THR A 966 -0.48 -14.02 33.59
CA THR A 966 0.03 -15.31 34.10
C THR A 966 -0.69 -15.73 35.38
N GLU A 967 -1.00 -14.78 36.26
CA GLU A 967 -1.68 -15.02 37.54
C GLU A 967 -3.16 -15.35 37.37
N ILE A 968 -3.83 -14.71 36.42
CA ILE A 968 -5.24 -14.93 36.15
C ILE A 968 -5.49 -15.17 34.66
N GLY A 969 -6.28 -16.21 34.37
CA GLY A 969 -6.78 -16.48 33.03
C GLY A 969 -7.57 -15.30 32.48
N GLY A 970 -7.61 -15.15 31.15
CA GLY A 970 -8.34 -14.03 30.53
C GLY A 970 -9.83 -14.09 30.79
N TRP A 971 -10.36 -15.31 30.70
CA TRP A 971 -11.74 -15.61 30.98
C TRP A 971 -12.01 -15.56 32.49
N GLU A 972 -11.14 -16.15 33.30
CA GLU A 972 -11.20 -16.06 34.75
C GLU A 972 -11.25 -14.61 35.28
N PHE A 973 -10.48 -13.68 34.69
CA PHE A 973 -10.55 -12.25 35.04
C PHE A 973 -11.91 -11.64 34.73
N LEU A 974 -12.45 -11.94 33.55
CA LEU A 974 -13.75 -11.42 33.12
C LEU A 974 -14.90 -12.03 33.95
N GLU A 975 -14.85 -13.34 34.21
CA GLU A 975 -15.85 -14.08 35.01
C GLU A 975 -15.87 -13.61 36.47
N ASN A 976 -14.71 -13.38 37.09
CA ASN A 976 -14.61 -12.85 38.45
C ASN A 976 -15.16 -11.42 38.57
N ARG A 977 -15.12 -10.64 37.48
CA ARG A 977 -15.53 -9.23 37.47
C ARG A 977 -16.98 -9.05 37.03
N PHE A 978 -17.41 -9.86 36.08
CA PHE A 978 -18.74 -9.86 35.45
C PHE A 978 -19.30 -11.29 35.52
N PRO A 979 -19.66 -11.77 36.73
CA PRO A 979 -20.18 -13.12 36.90
C PRO A 979 -21.42 -13.31 36.01
N SER A 980 -21.43 -14.42 35.26
CA SER A 980 -22.55 -14.78 34.39
C SER A 980 -23.84 -14.89 35.21
N ARG A 981 -24.95 -14.38 34.67
CA ARG A 981 -26.28 -14.45 35.30
C ARG A 981 -26.79 -15.88 35.55
N SER A 982 -26.08 -16.92 35.11
CA SER A 982 -26.47 -18.32 35.26
C SER A 982 -26.16 -18.95 36.62
N THR A 983 -25.52 -18.22 37.56
CA THR A 983 -25.11 -18.76 38.87
C THR A 983 -25.92 -18.26 40.07
N GLN A 984 -27.04 -17.54 39.85
CA GLN A 984 -27.98 -17.14 40.91
C GLN A 984 -29.26 -17.98 40.91
N THR A 985 -29.13 -19.30 41.04
CA THR A 985 -30.25 -20.16 41.48
C THR A 985 -29.66 -21.30 42.30
N GLU A 986 -29.25 -21.02 43.53
CA GLU A 986 -29.11 -22.00 44.63
C GLU A 986 -28.66 -21.26 45.91
N ALA A 987 -29.59 -20.58 46.57
CA ALA A 987 -29.43 -20.22 47.98
C ALA A 987 -30.79 -19.86 48.62
N GLY A 988 -31.39 -20.86 49.29
CA GLY A 988 -32.13 -20.67 50.54
C GLY A 988 -33.61 -20.28 50.45
N GLU A 989 -34.49 -21.29 50.40
CA GLU A 989 -35.80 -21.19 51.06
C GLU A 989 -35.57 -21.07 52.58
N PRO A 990 -36.21 -20.12 53.29
CA PRO A 990 -36.22 -20.11 54.74
C PRO A 990 -37.31 -21.06 55.27
N GLU A 991 -36.91 -22.03 56.09
CA GLU A 991 -37.81 -22.82 56.93
C GLU A 991 -38.65 -21.89 57.83
N LEU A 992 -39.96 -21.85 57.58
CA LEU A 992 -40.95 -21.31 58.50
C LEU A 992 -41.30 -22.39 59.53
N THR A 993 -40.77 -22.23 60.75
CA THR A 993 -41.37 -22.77 61.96
C THR A 993 -41.78 -21.60 62.86
N GLY A 994 -43.07 -21.55 63.22
CA GLY A 994 -43.64 -20.57 64.18
C GLY A 994 -44.61 -19.58 63.56
#